data_AF-A0A9D9FF40-F1
#
_entry.id   AF-A0A9D9FF40-F1
#
_cell.length_a   1.000
_cell.length_b   1.000
_cell.length_c   1.000
_cell.angle_alpha   90.00
_cell.angle_beta   90.00
_cell.angle_gamma   90.00
#
_symmetry.space_group_name_H-M   'P 1'
#
loop_
_entity.id
_entity.type
_entity.pdbx_description
1 polymer ?
#
loop_
_entity_poly.entity_id
_entity_poly.type
_entity_poly.pdbx_seq_one_letter_code
_entity_poly.pdbx_strand_id
1 'polypeptide(L)'
;MPTFATDYLEQFAGLFIDPTKRIFVGYLVAAALIGFAVLWWRTRRSPRSLIGHLFRKSVWLSGSSKADLRLFAINQGIMMGLAPRLLSTLTVATLLFETLHVWFAGRPAVWTGAPVWAVAILFTLTQFLADDASKYLLHRWLHRWPVLWAFHKVHHSAETLTPFTVFRTHPVEGVLFALRSALSQAVCVAVFVFFFGDRATLTTVLGANVFLFAFNAMGANLRHSHVPFSYPAWLERVLISPRQHQIHHSDAVRHFDRNFGAALAVWDWIGGTLHVSAARERIRFGLGDGATVDHRLRALYLSPFAEAALSLRAYMSKGWIAMQNLVTTRALSAFRLGLALTAAVAALLLLSPARAAAEQELNIYSHRQPFLIEPFIEAYTAQTGTKINIVYASKGLAQRLQAEGELSPADVILTVDIARLSVYADKDLLAPVESDILAKSVPEHLRDPGNRWFAFSKRARIFAVRKGLEDLDKLKSYEDLASETWQGRVCSRPGSHVYNRALIASMIHADGEEAAQAWAQGVVDNLARRPQGDDRAQVKAIFEGVCDVAIINNYYFGKLKSSESPEHREWAEAAELIFPNQDGRGTHVNISGGGVAIHSKNKDEAVRFLEFLVSEEAQRLYGEVNYEYPVNPDVPASEELQSWGAFKEDDMPISRIAELAPQAQMIIDRVGW
;
A
#
# COMPACT_ATOMS: atom_id res chain seq x y z
N MET A 1 11.04 -10.32 18.93
CA MET A 1 9.75 -10.11 18.23
C MET A 1 8.93 -9.13 19.05
N PRO A 2 8.37 -8.07 18.46
CA PRO A 2 7.39 -7.26 19.18
C PRO A 2 6.19 -8.14 19.55
N THR A 3 5.62 -7.89 20.72
CA THR A 3 4.44 -8.59 21.22
C THR A 3 3.18 -7.89 20.70
N PHE A 4 2.03 -8.56 20.70
CA PHE A 4 0.74 -7.92 20.40
C PHE A 4 0.53 -6.62 21.22
N ALA A 5 1.02 -6.60 22.47
CA ALA A 5 0.93 -5.42 23.33
C ALA A 5 1.77 -4.25 22.83
N THR A 6 3.00 -4.49 22.33
CA THR A 6 3.85 -3.42 21.79
C THR A 6 3.26 -2.86 20.49
N ASP A 7 2.80 -3.74 19.59
CA ASP A 7 2.18 -3.33 18.32
C ASP A 7 0.87 -2.55 18.56
N TYR A 8 0.06 -2.99 19.53
CA TYR A 8 -1.16 -2.28 19.91
C TYR A 8 -0.84 -0.88 20.44
N LEU A 9 0.15 -0.74 21.34
CA LEU A 9 0.53 0.55 21.90
C LEU A 9 1.08 1.49 20.83
N GLU A 10 1.89 0.98 19.92
CA GLU A 10 2.44 1.76 18.80
C GLU A 10 1.32 2.23 17.86
N GLN A 11 0.43 1.34 17.42
CA GLN A 11 -0.70 1.71 16.57
C GLN A 11 -1.65 2.69 17.28
N PHE A 12 -1.91 2.47 18.57
CA PHE A 12 -2.77 3.33 19.37
C PHE A 12 -2.17 4.73 19.53
N ALA A 13 -0.87 4.84 19.83
CA ALA A 13 -0.14 6.11 19.87
C ALA A 13 -0.12 6.79 18.49
N GLY A 14 0.05 6.00 17.43
CA GLY A 14 0.00 6.41 16.03
C GLY A 14 -1.24 7.25 15.70
N LEU A 15 -2.40 6.94 16.30
CA LEU A 15 -3.64 7.67 16.06
C LEU A 15 -3.59 9.16 16.42
N PHE A 16 -2.70 9.54 17.35
CA PHE A 16 -2.54 10.92 17.81
C PHE A 16 -1.44 11.68 17.08
N ILE A 17 -0.53 10.99 16.39
CA ILE A 17 0.60 11.59 15.68
C ILE A 17 0.45 11.56 14.16
N ASP A 18 -0.35 10.64 13.62
CA ASP A 18 -0.59 10.47 12.19
C ASP A 18 -1.65 11.48 11.67
N PRO A 19 -1.29 12.44 10.81
CA PRO A 19 -2.22 13.45 10.26
C PRO A 19 -3.32 12.88 9.37
N THR A 20 -3.23 11.61 8.95
CA THR A 20 -4.34 10.92 8.27
C THR A 20 -5.47 10.55 9.24
N LYS A 21 -5.20 10.57 10.55
CA LYS A 21 -6.16 10.20 11.60
C LYS A 21 -6.84 11.44 12.16
N ARG A 22 -8.14 11.30 12.42
CA ARG A 22 -9.01 12.40 12.86
C ARG A 22 -8.62 13.00 14.21
N ILE A 23 -8.02 12.21 15.09
CA ILE A 23 -7.57 12.63 16.43
C ILE A 23 -6.08 12.98 16.49
N PHE A 24 -5.45 13.20 15.33
CA PHE A 24 -4.13 13.83 15.26
C PHE A 24 -4.10 15.07 16.15
N VAL A 25 -3.05 15.20 16.97
CA VAL A 25 -2.95 16.22 18.00
C VAL A 25 -3.08 17.63 17.42
N GLY A 26 -2.57 17.86 16.21
CA GLY A 26 -2.73 19.13 15.52
C GLY A 26 -4.19 19.51 15.27
N TYR A 27 -5.05 18.55 14.89
CA TYR A 27 -6.49 18.79 14.71
C TYR A 27 -7.24 18.98 16.03
N LEU A 28 -6.81 18.30 17.11
CA LEU A 28 -7.38 18.48 18.44
C LEU A 28 -7.06 19.87 19.00
N VAL A 29 -5.81 20.32 18.84
CA VAL A 29 -5.38 21.67 19.23
C VAL A 29 -6.13 22.72 18.40
N ALA A 30 -6.19 22.56 17.07
CA ALA A 30 -6.94 23.47 16.21
C ALA A 30 -8.41 23.56 16.62
N ALA A 31 -9.07 22.43 16.88
CA ALA A 31 -10.44 22.40 17.35
C ALA A 31 -10.62 23.08 18.72
N ALA A 32 -9.69 22.90 19.66
CA ALA A 32 -9.74 23.57 20.96
C ALA A 32 -9.60 25.10 20.84
N LEU A 33 -8.68 25.57 19.97
CA LEU A 33 -8.48 27.00 19.70
C LEU A 33 -9.71 27.62 19.02
N ILE A 34 -10.26 26.97 17.99
CA ILE A 34 -11.49 27.41 17.31
C ILE A 34 -12.65 27.42 18.32
N GLY A 35 -12.78 26.36 19.13
CA GLY A 35 -13.83 26.27 20.14
C GLY A 35 -13.74 27.39 21.19
N PHE A 36 -12.53 27.71 21.65
CA PHE A 36 -12.28 28.85 22.53
C PHE A 36 -12.69 30.17 21.88
N ALA A 37 -12.26 30.42 20.63
CA ALA A 37 -12.59 31.64 19.90
C ALA A 37 -14.11 31.79 19.69
N VAL A 38 -14.81 30.71 19.31
CA VAL A 38 -16.27 30.68 19.14
C VAL A 38 -16.98 31.01 20.44
N LEU A 39 -16.59 30.40 21.56
CA LEU A 39 -17.22 30.66 22.85
C LEU A 39 -16.92 32.06 23.37
N TRP A 40 -15.70 32.56 23.16
CA TRP A 40 -15.31 33.92 23.50
C TRP A 40 -16.16 34.94 22.72
N TRP A 41 -16.27 34.76 21.41
CA TRP A 41 -17.06 35.64 20.55
C TRP A 41 -18.54 35.67 20.95
N ARG A 42 -19.13 34.50 21.27
CA ARG A 42 -20.55 34.38 21.65
C ARG A 42 -20.89 34.87 23.06
N THR A 43 -19.99 34.69 24.03
CA THR A 43 -20.32 34.90 25.45
C THR A 43 -19.59 36.08 26.10
N ARG A 44 -18.49 36.55 25.49
CA ARG A 44 -17.61 37.60 26.03
C ARG A 44 -17.13 37.36 27.48
N ARG A 45 -17.10 36.09 27.93
CA ARG A 45 -16.62 35.69 29.26
C ARG A 45 -15.10 35.67 29.32
N SER A 46 -14.56 35.67 30.55
CA SER A 46 -13.11 35.62 30.78
C SER A 46 -12.49 34.30 30.29
N PRO A 47 -11.21 34.30 29.85
CA PRO A 47 -10.52 33.09 29.36
C PRO A 47 -10.60 31.90 30.32
N ARG A 48 -10.44 32.13 31.63
CA ARG A 48 -10.52 31.09 32.66
C ARG A 48 -11.91 30.42 32.71
N SER A 49 -12.98 31.20 32.54
CA SER A 49 -14.35 30.68 32.49
C SER A 49 -14.58 29.83 31.24
N LEU A 50 -14.02 30.26 30.09
CA LEU A 50 -14.14 29.55 28.81
C LEU A 50 -13.39 28.22 28.81
N ILE A 51 -12.16 28.20 29.34
CA ILE A 51 -11.39 26.96 29.53
C ILE A 51 -12.15 25.99 30.44
N GLY A 52 -12.72 26.50 31.55
CA GLY A 52 -13.56 25.70 32.45
C GLY A 52 -14.83 25.16 31.78
N HIS A 53 -15.38 25.86 30.78
CA HIS A 53 -16.51 25.38 29.98
C HIS A 53 -16.09 24.31 28.97
N LEU A 54 -14.98 24.50 28.26
CA LEU A 54 -14.44 23.54 27.28
C LEU A 54 -14.04 22.21 27.93
N PHE A 55 -13.41 22.25 29.10
CA PHE A 55 -12.92 21.06 29.81
C PHE A 55 -13.78 20.69 31.01
N ARG A 56 -15.09 20.99 30.96
CA ARG A 56 -16.00 20.73 32.07
C ARG A 56 -16.06 19.22 32.40
N LYS A 57 -15.79 18.88 33.67
CA LYS A 57 -15.78 17.49 34.15
C LYS A 57 -17.08 16.74 33.88
N SER A 58 -18.24 17.41 33.94
CA SER A 58 -19.54 16.78 33.65
C SER A 58 -19.69 16.31 32.20
N VAL A 59 -18.85 16.79 31.26
CA VAL A 59 -18.80 16.32 29.87
C VAL A 59 -17.74 15.24 29.74
N TRP A 60 -16.49 15.54 30.11
CA TRP A 60 -15.35 14.63 29.86
C TRP A 60 -15.33 13.39 30.77
N LEU A 61 -15.94 13.45 31.95
CA LEU A 61 -16.00 12.33 32.91
C LEU A 61 -17.41 11.74 33.06
N SER A 62 -18.33 12.06 32.15
CA SER A 62 -19.69 11.52 32.12
C SER A 62 -19.68 9.99 31.88
N GLY A 63 -20.80 9.31 32.17
CA GLY A 63 -20.96 7.89 31.84
C GLY A 63 -20.82 7.63 30.34
N SER A 64 -21.39 8.51 29.51
CA SER A 64 -21.30 8.45 28.05
C SER A 64 -19.87 8.62 27.53
N SER A 65 -19.12 9.64 27.97
CA SER A 65 -17.73 9.86 27.51
C SER A 65 -16.78 8.77 27.98
N LYS A 66 -17.01 8.17 29.16
CA LYS A 66 -16.27 6.99 29.62
C LYS A 66 -16.52 5.78 28.74
N ALA A 67 -17.74 5.60 28.23
CA ALA A 67 -18.04 4.54 27.27
C ALA A 67 -17.32 4.77 25.94
N ASP A 68 -17.27 6.00 25.45
CA ASP A 68 -16.55 6.36 24.21
C ASP A 68 -15.07 5.96 24.30
N LEU A 69 -14.37 6.29 25.40
CA LEU A 69 -12.96 5.93 25.60
C LEU A 69 -12.72 4.42 25.73
N ARG A 70 -13.64 3.70 26.39
CA ARG A 70 -13.54 2.23 26.53
C ARG A 70 -13.76 1.54 25.18
N LEU A 71 -14.78 1.94 24.43
CA LEU A 71 -15.04 1.43 23.08
C LEU A 71 -13.87 1.76 22.17
N PHE A 72 -13.31 2.96 22.26
CA PHE A 72 -12.13 3.35 21.50
C PHE A 72 -10.96 2.36 21.72
N ALA A 73 -10.54 2.14 22.97
CA ALA A 73 -9.45 1.21 23.27
C ALA A 73 -9.75 -0.24 22.80
N ILE A 74 -10.93 -0.77 23.12
CA ILE A 74 -11.28 -2.15 22.79
C ILE A 74 -11.41 -2.35 21.27
N ASN A 75 -12.08 -1.42 20.58
CA ASN A 75 -12.27 -1.52 19.14
C ASN A 75 -10.96 -1.39 18.36
N GLN A 76 -9.97 -0.63 18.84
CA GLN A 76 -8.65 -0.61 18.21
C GLN A 76 -8.03 -2.02 18.21
N GLY A 77 -8.09 -2.75 19.32
CA GLY A 77 -7.58 -4.12 19.39
C GLY A 77 -8.36 -5.09 18.51
N ILE A 78 -9.69 -4.99 18.50
CA ILE A 78 -10.55 -5.81 17.63
C ILE A 78 -10.21 -5.56 16.15
N MET A 79 -10.12 -4.30 15.74
CA MET A 79 -9.85 -3.94 14.35
C MET A 79 -8.42 -4.25 13.94
N MET A 80 -7.44 -4.17 14.83
CA MET A 80 -6.07 -4.64 14.57
C MET A 80 -6.04 -6.12 14.20
N GLY A 81 -6.89 -6.94 14.82
CA GLY A 81 -7.08 -8.35 14.44
C GLY A 81 -7.87 -8.52 13.14
N LEU A 82 -8.98 -7.79 12.97
CA LEU A 82 -9.87 -7.98 11.81
C LEU A 82 -9.32 -7.37 10.51
N ALA A 83 -8.73 -6.18 10.57
CA ALA A 83 -8.35 -5.40 9.39
C ALA A 83 -7.40 -6.14 8.43
N PRO A 84 -6.37 -6.89 8.89
CA PRO A 84 -5.51 -7.67 7.98
C PRO A 84 -6.22 -8.81 7.25
N ARG A 85 -7.40 -9.23 7.74
CA ARG A 85 -8.22 -10.28 7.13
C ARG A 85 -9.26 -9.72 6.15
N LEU A 86 -9.45 -8.41 6.13
CA LEU A 86 -10.32 -7.77 5.16
C LEU A 86 -9.61 -7.63 3.81
N LEU A 87 -10.40 -7.58 2.75
CA LEU A 87 -9.89 -7.38 1.41
C LEU A 87 -9.16 -6.03 1.34
N SER A 88 -7.89 -6.06 0.94
CA SER A 88 -7.07 -4.85 0.91
C SER A 88 -7.47 -3.95 -0.28
N THR A 89 -7.36 -2.63 -0.11
CA THR A 89 -7.52 -1.66 -1.19
C THR A 89 -6.66 -2.03 -2.41
N LEU A 90 -5.43 -2.46 -2.18
CA LEU A 90 -4.50 -2.84 -3.24
C LEU A 90 -5.01 -4.04 -4.03
N THR A 91 -5.52 -5.07 -3.36
CA THR A 91 -6.07 -6.27 -4.00
C THR A 91 -7.23 -5.92 -4.94
N VAL A 92 -8.17 -5.09 -4.46
CA VAL A 92 -9.31 -4.65 -5.28
C VAL A 92 -8.84 -3.75 -6.42
N ALA A 93 -7.90 -2.84 -6.17
CA ALA A 93 -7.38 -1.92 -7.17
C ALA A 93 -6.69 -2.70 -8.30
N THR A 94 -5.88 -3.69 -7.97
CA THR A 94 -5.23 -4.57 -8.96
C THR A 94 -6.28 -5.33 -9.76
N LEU A 95 -7.27 -5.97 -9.13
CA LEU A 95 -8.32 -6.69 -9.86
C LEU A 95 -9.07 -5.79 -10.86
N LEU A 96 -9.45 -4.58 -10.43
CA LEU A 96 -10.11 -3.60 -11.28
C LEU A 96 -9.18 -3.11 -12.41
N PHE A 97 -7.92 -2.87 -12.10
CA PHE A 97 -6.90 -2.44 -13.05
C PHE A 97 -6.65 -3.50 -14.13
N GLU A 98 -6.57 -4.78 -13.78
CA GLU A 98 -6.47 -5.88 -14.74
C GLU A 98 -7.76 -6.00 -15.59
N THR A 99 -8.93 -5.83 -14.95
CA THR A 99 -10.21 -5.84 -15.68
C THR A 99 -10.27 -4.72 -16.72
N LEU A 100 -9.71 -3.55 -16.43
CA LEU A 100 -9.59 -2.45 -17.40
C LEU A 100 -8.68 -2.84 -18.59
N HIS A 101 -7.60 -3.58 -18.39
CA HIS A 101 -6.75 -4.08 -19.50
C HIS A 101 -7.45 -5.14 -20.35
N VAL A 102 -8.45 -5.85 -19.82
CA VAL A 102 -9.29 -6.75 -20.62
C VAL A 102 -10.29 -5.97 -21.47
N TRP A 103 -10.83 -4.86 -20.94
CA TRP A 103 -11.84 -4.06 -21.63
C TRP A 103 -11.25 -3.08 -22.65
N PHE A 104 -10.02 -2.63 -22.43
CA PHE A 104 -9.32 -1.69 -23.31
C PHE A 104 -8.06 -2.36 -23.85
N ALA A 105 -7.91 -2.40 -25.17
CA ALA A 105 -6.69 -2.87 -25.81
C ALA A 105 -5.54 -1.89 -25.52
N GLY A 106 -4.65 -2.26 -24.59
CA GLY A 106 -3.59 -1.39 -24.09
C GLY A 106 -4.08 -0.28 -23.17
N ARG A 107 -3.20 0.65 -22.79
CA ARG A 107 -3.57 1.83 -22.00
C ARG A 107 -3.95 2.99 -22.91
N PRO A 108 -5.21 3.47 -22.87
CA PRO A 108 -5.62 4.62 -23.66
C PRO A 108 -4.84 5.86 -23.24
N ALA A 109 -4.23 6.53 -24.21
CA ALA A 109 -3.50 7.77 -24.01
C ALA A 109 -4.48 8.94 -23.79
N VAL A 110 -5.00 9.07 -22.57
CA VAL A 110 -5.92 10.16 -22.20
C VAL A 110 -5.11 11.33 -21.64
N TRP A 111 -5.31 12.53 -22.20
CA TRP A 111 -4.74 13.78 -21.71
C TRP A 111 -3.22 13.70 -21.50
N THR A 112 -2.50 13.22 -22.52
CA THR A 112 -1.04 13.01 -22.49
C THR A 112 -0.25 14.28 -22.18
N GLY A 113 -0.67 15.44 -22.71
CA GLY A 113 -0.06 16.74 -22.42
C GLY A 113 -0.38 17.34 -21.04
N ALA A 114 -1.15 16.67 -20.19
CA ALA A 114 -1.49 17.18 -18.87
C ALA A 114 -0.26 17.30 -17.96
N PRO A 115 -0.03 18.46 -17.31
CA PRO A 115 0.97 18.57 -16.27
C PRO A 115 0.70 17.60 -15.12
N VAL A 116 1.77 17.06 -14.52
CA VAL A 116 1.68 16.10 -13.40
C VAL A 116 0.82 16.65 -12.25
N TRP A 117 0.99 17.93 -11.91
CA TRP A 117 0.23 18.56 -10.83
C TRP A 117 -1.28 18.61 -11.14
N ALA A 118 -1.68 18.75 -12.41
CA ALA A 118 -3.08 18.82 -12.79
C ALA A 118 -3.75 17.45 -12.64
N VAL A 119 -3.07 16.39 -13.07
CA VAL A 119 -3.50 15.00 -12.86
C VAL A 119 -3.56 14.67 -11.36
N ALA A 120 -2.55 15.08 -10.59
CA ALA A 120 -2.50 14.87 -9.15
C ALA A 120 -3.67 15.56 -8.42
N ILE A 121 -3.99 16.81 -8.76
CA ILE A 121 -5.14 17.54 -8.19
C ILE A 121 -6.45 16.85 -8.58
N LEU A 122 -6.60 16.47 -9.86
CA LEU A 122 -7.80 15.78 -10.34
C LEU A 122 -8.00 14.46 -9.60
N PHE A 123 -6.96 13.63 -9.51
CA PHE A 123 -7.00 12.36 -8.79
C PHE A 123 -7.36 12.56 -7.32
N THR A 124 -6.72 13.52 -6.66
CA THR A 124 -6.96 13.84 -5.24
C THR A 124 -8.39 14.30 -4.99
N LEU A 125 -8.93 15.15 -5.89
CA LEU A 125 -10.30 15.63 -5.83
C LEU A 125 -11.29 14.50 -6.09
N THR A 126 -11.07 13.69 -7.12
CA THR A 126 -11.96 12.55 -7.42
C THR A 126 -11.97 11.54 -6.28
N GLN A 127 -10.81 11.21 -5.71
CA GLN A 127 -10.74 10.34 -4.55
C GLN A 127 -11.49 10.95 -3.35
N PHE A 128 -11.30 12.24 -3.06
CA PHE A 128 -12.01 12.91 -1.97
C PHE A 128 -13.53 12.89 -2.17
N LEU A 129 -14.02 13.21 -3.36
CA LEU A 129 -15.45 13.23 -3.69
C LEU A 129 -16.06 11.82 -3.64
N ALA A 130 -15.38 10.82 -4.21
CA ALA A 130 -15.84 9.43 -4.19
C ALA A 130 -15.88 8.88 -2.75
N ASP A 131 -14.89 9.21 -1.94
CA ASP A 131 -14.84 8.83 -0.53
C ASP A 131 -15.99 9.46 0.26
N ASP A 132 -16.18 10.77 0.14
CA ASP A 132 -17.23 11.49 0.87
C ASP A 132 -18.64 11.05 0.44
N ALA A 133 -18.87 10.85 -0.87
CA ALA A 133 -20.13 10.36 -1.42
C ALA A 133 -20.48 8.94 -0.94
N SER A 134 -19.52 8.02 -1.03
CA SER A 134 -19.73 6.64 -0.57
C SER A 134 -19.90 6.57 0.95
N LYS A 135 -19.29 7.49 1.71
CA LYS A 135 -19.53 7.63 3.15
C LYS A 135 -20.97 8.08 3.43
N TYR A 136 -21.46 9.09 2.70
CA TYR A 136 -22.84 9.55 2.80
C TYR A 136 -23.83 8.41 2.52
N LEU A 137 -23.63 7.64 1.46
CA LEU A 137 -24.51 6.51 1.09
C LEU A 137 -24.56 5.45 2.19
N LEU A 138 -23.40 5.01 2.67
CA LEU A 138 -23.35 4.02 3.75
C LEU A 138 -24.00 4.57 5.03
N HIS A 139 -23.72 5.81 5.40
CA HIS A 139 -24.30 6.45 6.57
C HIS A 139 -25.83 6.54 6.49
N ARG A 140 -26.36 6.90 5.32
CA ARG A 140 -27.81 6.90 5.06
C ARG A 140 -28.40 5.49 5.17
N TRP A 141 -27.72 4.45 4.67
CA TRP A 141 -28.18 3.06 4.84
C TRP A 141 -28.16 2.62 6.30
N LEU A 142 -27.13 3.01 7.06
CA LEU A 142 -27.04 2.75 8.49
C LEU A 142 -28.24 3.32 9.26
N HIS A 143 -28.79 4.45 8.82
CA HIS A 143 -30.02 5.01 9.38
C HIS A 143 -31.31 4.34 8.89
N ARG A 144 -31.38 4.02 7.58
CA ARG A 144 -32.63 3.59 6.95
C ARG A 144 -32.94 2.12 7.10
N TRP A 145 -31.95 1.27 7.28
CA TRP A 145 -32.15 -0.18 7.38
C TRP A 145 -32.14 -0.62 8.83
N PRO A 146 -33.25 -1.14 9.38
CA PRO A 146 -33.37 -1.46 10.82
C PRO A 146 -32.24 -2.35 11.36
N VAL A 147 -31.77 -3.30 10.55
CA VAL A 147 -30.64 -4.19 10.90
C VAL A 147 -29.34 -3.41 11.05
N LEU A 148 -29.04 -2.49 10.13
CA LEU A 148 -27.85 -1.64 10.19
C LEU A 148 -27.97 -0.58 11.28
N TRP A 149 -29.17 -0.03 11.45
CA TRP A 149 -29.49 0.92 12.52
C TRP A 149 -29.23 0.32 13.89
N ALA A 150 -29.55 -0.95 14.14
CA ALA A 150 -29.26 -1.59 15.42
C ALA A 150 -27.78 -1.43 15.85
N PHE A 151 -26.85 -1.49 14.89
CA PHE A 151 -25.42 -1.27 15.14
C PHE A 151 -25.06 0.22 15.21
N HIS A 152 -25.55 1.02 14.26
CA HIS A 152 -25.22 2.45 14.20
C HIS A 152 -25.85 3.27 15.34
N LYS A 153 -26.94 2.79 15.94
CA LYS A 153 -27.58 3.34 17.13
C LYS A 153 -26.62 3.45 18.31
N VAL A 154 -25.58 2.60 18.37
CA VAL A 154 -24.50 2.73 19.36
C VAL A 154 -23.86 4.12 19.28
N HIS A 155 -23.62 4.65 18.09
CA HIS A 155 -23.10 6.00 17.87
C HIS A 155 -24.06 7.09 18.35
N HIS A 156 -25.34 6.99 17.98
CA HIS A 156 -26.37 7.97 18.37
C HIS A 156 -26.79 7.91 19.84
N SER A 157 -26.42 6.85 20.56
CA SER A 157 -26.71 6.72 21.99
C SER A 157 -25.84 7.62 22.89
N ALA A 158 -24.96 8.45 22.32
CA ALA A 158 -24.14 9.38 23.08
C ALA A 158 -24.99 10.53 23.63
N GLU A 159 -25.07 10.65 24.96
CA GLU A 159 -25.77 11.76 25.63
C GLU A 159 -24.86 12.99 25.83
N THR A 160 -23.55 12.79 25.73
CA THR A 160 -22.53 13.85 25.72
C THR A 160 -21.55 13.58 24.60
N LEU A 161 -21.25 14.61 23.80
CA LEU A 161 -20.31 14.51 22.69
C LEU A 161 -18.92 15.03 23.08
N THR A 162 -17.89 14.27 22.71
CA THR A 162 -16.47 14.66 22.76
C THR A 162 -15.80 14.22 21.45
N PRO A 163 -14.60 14.71 21.10
CA PRO A 163 -13.92 14.27 19.88
C PRO A 163 -13.80 12.74 19.75
N PHE A 164 -13.75 12.04 20.89
CA PHE A 164 -13.68 10.58 20.96
C PHE A 164 -15.01 9.86 20.68
N THR A 165 -16.15 10.56 20.68
CA THR A 165 -17.45 9.99 20.32
C THR A 165 -17.47 9.47 18.86
N VAL A 166 -16.53 9.91 18.01
CA VAL A 166 -16.32 9.30 16.68
C VAL A 166 -16.02 7.80 16.74
N PHE A 167 -15.42 7.31 17.84
CA PHE A 167 -15.08 5.90 18.04
C PHE A 167 -16.15 5.12 18.80
N ARG A 168 -17.27 5.76 19.15
CA ARG A 168 -18.43 5.11 19.74
C ARG A 168 -19.21 4.36 18.66
N THR A 169 -18.57 3.36 18.06
CA THR A 169 -19.11 2.60 16.93
C THR A 169 -19.06 1.11 17.25
N HIS A 170 -19.97 0.34 16.66
CA HIS A 170 -19.89 -1.12 16.76
C HIS A 170 -18.84 -1.68 15.79
N PRO A 171 -18.11 -2.78 16.09
CA PRO A 171 -17.11 -3.35 15.16
C PRO A 171 -17.67 -3.72 13.78
N VAL A 172 -18.93 -4.15 13.70
CA VAL A 172 -19.63 -4.40 12.43
C VAL A 172 -19.67 -3.13 11.57
N GLU A 173 -19.98 -1.98 12.17
CA GLU A 173 -19.93 -0.69 11.49
C GLU A 173 -18.49 -0.34 11.06
N GLY A 174 -17.51 -0.62 11.91
CA GLY A 174 -16.08 -0.48 11.58
C GLY A 174 -15.66 -1.29 10.33
N VAL A 175 -16.10 -2.54 10.23
CA VAL A 175 -15.86 -3.40 9.05
C VAL A 175 -16.55 -2.83 7.80
N LEU A 176 -17.81 -2.38 7.91
CA LEU A 176 -18.53 -1.77 6.79
C LEU A 176 -17.80 -0.53 6.26
N PHE A 177 -17.36 0.37 7.14
CA PHE A 177 -16.59 1.55 6.72
C PHE A 177 -15.21 1.18 6.16
N ALA A 178 -14.55 0.16 6.68
CA ALA A 178 -13.26 -0.31 6.16
C ALA A 178 -13.40 -0.85 4.73
N LEU A 179 -14.38 -1.74 4.49
CA LEU A 179 -14.66 -2.29 3.15
C LEU A 179 -15.10 -1.20 2.16
N ARG A 180 -15.95 -0.28 2.60
CA ARG A 180 -16.38 0.89 1.82
C ARG A 180 -15.20 1.78 1.43
N SER A 181 -14.29 2.03 2.37
CA SER A 181 -13.07 2.80 2.14
C SER A 181 -12.17 2.10 1.10
N ALA A 182 -11.92 0.80 1.31
CA ALA A 182 -11.10 -0.01 0.41
C ALA A 182 -11.65 -0.01 -1.03
N LEU A 183 -12.95 -0.26 -1.20
CA LEU A 183 -13.58 -0.28 -2.52
C LEU A 183 -13.53 1.08 -3.21
N SER A 184 -13.89 2.16 -2.52
CA SER A 184 -13.90 3.51 -3.09
C SER A 184 -12.50 3.97 -3.50
N GLN A 185 -11.50 3.73 -2.65
CA GLN A 185 -10.11 4.06 -2.98
C GLN A 185 -9.59 3.19 -4.12
N ALA A 186 -9.90 1.89 -4.11
CA ALA A 186 -9.45 0.96 -5.14
C ALA A 186 -9.95 1.33 -6.53
N VAL A 187 -11.24 1.70 -6.65
CA VAL A 187 -11.82 2.17 -7.92
C VAL A 187 -11.08 3.41 -8.42
N CYS A 188 -10.86 4.40 -7.55
CA CYS A 188 -10.17 5.63 -7.95
C CYS A 188 -8.73 5.34 -8.37
N VAL A 189 -7.98 4.58 -7.58
CA VAL A 189 -6.58 4.21 -7.87
C VAL A 189 -6.49 3.43 -9.17
N ALA A 190 -7.31 2.39 -9.35
CA ALA A 190 -7.29 1.54 -10.55
C ALA A 190 -7.54 2.36 -11.81
N VAL A 191 -8.60 3.19 -11.81
CA VAL A 191 -8.97 4.03 -12.96
C VAL A 191 -7.87 5.05 -13.26
N PHE A 192 -7.37 5.76 -12.24
CA PHE A 192 -6.39 6.81 -12.49
C PHE A 192 -5.01 6.27 -12.87
N VAL A 193 -4.54 5.19 -12.24
CA VAL A 193 -3.28 4.55 -12.61
C VAL A 193 -3.37 3.94 -14.01
N PHE A 194 -4.54 3.41 -14.39
CA PHE A 194 -4.79 2.89 -15.74
C PHE A 194 -4.67 3.98 -16.80
N PHE A 195 -5.37 5.12 -16.64
CA PHE A 195 -5.40 6.18 -17.65
C PHE A 195 -4.23 7.16 -17.60
N PHE A 196 -3.64 7.38 -16.42
CA PHE A 196 -2.65 8.44 -16.21
C PHE A 196 -1.29 7.96 -15.72
N GLY A 197 -1.14 6.67 -15.39
CA GLY A 197 0.13 6.08 -14.98
C GLY A 197 0.65 6.63 -13.66
N ASP A 198 1.95 6.95 -13.63
CA ASP A 198 2.68 7.48 -12.47
C ASP A 198 2.27 8.92 -12.10
N ARG A 199 1.62 9.65 -13.02
CA ARG A 199 1.05 10.97 -12.76
C ARG A 199 -0.14 10.93 -11.79
N ALA A 200 -0.72 9.75 -11.56
CA ALA A 200 -1.81 9.52 -10.60
C ALA A 200 -1.29 9.48 -9.15
N THR A 201 -0.81 10.62 -8.65
CA THR A 201 -0.31 10.76 -7.27
C THR A 201 -1.21 11.66 -6.42
N LEU A 202 -1.28 11.40 -5.11
CA LEU A 202 -2.08 12.21 -4.21
C LEU A 202 -1.38 13.52 -3.84
N THR A 203 -2.13 14.61 -3.90
CA THR A 203 -1.74 15.89 -3.31
C THR A 203 -2.02 15.83 -1.82
N THR A 204 -0.94 15.83 -1.03
CA THR A 204 -1.01 15.62 0.42
C THR A 204 -0.39 16.75 1.23
N VAL A 205 -0.84 16.89 2.47
CA VAL A 205 -0.22 17.72 3.52
C VAL A 205 0.08 16.79 4.68
N LEU A 206 1.37 16.67 5.04
CA LEU A 206 1.86 15.72 6.05
C LEU A 206 1.34 14.28 5.82
N GLY A 207 1.26 13.85 4.55
CA GLY A 207 0.78 12.51 4.17
C GLY A 207 -0.74 12.34 4.12
N ALA A 208 -1.53 13.32 4.56
CA ALA A 208 -3.00 13.29 4.46
C ALA A 208 -3.48 13.99 3.18
N ASN A 209 -4.54 13.49 2.54
CA ASN A 209 -5.21 14.17 1.42
C ASN A 209 -5.51 15.63 1.79
N VAL A 210 -5.08 16.58 0.94
CA VAL A 210 -5.13 18.02 1.23
C VAL A 210 -6.53 18.52 1.62
N PHE A 211 -7.59 18.02 0.98
CA PHE A 211 -8.97 18.42 1.27
C PHE A 211 -9.42 17.91 2.65
N LEU A 212 -9.08 16.66 2.97
CA LEU A 212 -9.39 16.08 4.27
C LEU A 212 -8.57 16.73 5.40
N PHE A 213 -7.30 17.04 5.13
CA PHE A 213 -6.44 17.77 6.06
C PHE A 213 -7.03 19.14 6.39
N ALA A 214 -7.37 19.93 5.36
CA ALA A 214 -7.99 21.24 5.51
C ALA A 214 -9.31 21.15 6.31
N PHE A 215 -10.15 20.18 5.95
CA PHE A 215 -11.41 19.96 6.64
C PHE A 215 -11.25 19.63 8.12
N ASN A 216 -10.31 18.74 8.46
CA ASN A 216 -10.02 18.39 9.85
C ASN A 216 -9.43 19.56 10.64
N ALA A 217 -8.51 20.32 10.02
CA ALA A 217 -7.89 21.50 10.60
C ALA A 217 -8.91 22.63 10.88
N MET A 218 -9.96 22.75 10.07
CA MET A 218 -11.05 23.73 10.27
C MET A 218 -12.04 23.37 11.39
N GLY A 219 -11.69 22.42 12.26
CA GLY A 219 -12.46 22.10 13.45
C GLY A 219 -13.46 20.96 13.29
N ALA A 220 -13.20 19.99 12.40
CA ALA A 220 -14.07 18.82 12.23
C ALA A 220 -14.31 18.02 13.53
N ASN A 221 -13.40 18.10 14.50
CA ASN A 221 -13.56 17.51 15.84
C ASN A 221 -14.65 18.20 16.67
N LEU A 222 -14.94 19.49 16.45
CA LEU A 222 -16.00 20.21 17.17
C LEU A 222 -17.40 19.66 16.89
N ARG A 223 -17.57 18.89 15.81
CA ARG A 223 -18.85 18.27 15.47
C ARG A 223 -19.31 17.24 16.51
N HIS A 224 -18.34 16.61 17.19
CA HIS A 224 -18.57 15.78 18.36
C HIS A 224 -18.06 16.55 19.57
N SER A 225 -18.75 17.63 19.92
CA SER A 225 -18.43 18.39 21.12
C SER A 225 -19.69 19.11 21.61
N HIS A 226 -19.65 19.66 22.82
CA HIS A 226 -20.69 20.55 23.31
C HIS A 226 -20.57 21.99 22.81
N VAL A 227 -19.56 22.31 21.96
CA VAL A 227 -19.35 23.66 21.42
C VAL A 227 -20.22 23.86 20.17
N PRO A 228 -21.19 24.80 20.18
CA PRO A 228 -22.08 25.00 19.05
C PRO A 228 -21.40 25.86 17.96
N PHE A 229 -20.67 25.24 17.04
CA PHE A 229 -19.99 25.94 15.95
C PHE A 229 -20.70 25.70 14.61
N SER A 230 -21.39 26.71 14.11
CA SER A 230 -22.12 26.72 12.84
C SER A 230 -21.37 27.55 11.79
N TYR A 231 -21.54 27.21 10.52
CA TYR A 231 -21.07 28.04 9.41
C TYR A 231 -22.18 29.01 8.95
N PRO A 232 -21.85 30.03 8.14
CA PRO A 232 -22.88 30.81 7.46
C PRO A 232 -23.80 29.90 6.63
N ALA A 233 -25.10 30.24 6.56
CA ALA A 233 -26.13 29.37 5.97
C ALA A 233 -25.86 28.96 4.51
N TRP A 234 -25.18 29.80 3.73
CA TRP A 234 -24.79 29.47 2.36
C TRP A 234 -23.69 28.39 2.33
N LEU A 235 -22.75 28.44 3.29
CA LEU A 235 -21.65 27.49 3.39
C LEU A 235 -22.14 26.14 3.93
N GLU A 236 -23.14 26.13 4.82
CA GLU A 236 -23.80 24.91 5.32
C GLU A 236 -24.58 24.13 4.25
N ARG A 237 -24.79 24.71 3.07
CA ARG A 237 -25.35 24.01 1.90
C ARG A 237 -24.28 23.27 1.10
N VAL A 238 -23.00 23.58 1.33
CA VAL A 238 -21.85 23.04 0.59
C VAL A 238 -20.99 22.16 1.50
N LEU A 239 -20.63 22.65 2.68
CA LEU A 239 -19.82 21.96 3.69
C LEU A 239 -20.66 21.65 4.93
N ILE A 240 -20.48 20.45 5.49
CA ILE A 240 -21.09 20.09 6.77
C ILE A 240 -20.40 20.87 7.88
N SER A 241 -21.15 21.74 8.55
CA SER A 241 -20.66 22.40 9.75
C SER A 241 -20.65 21.46 10.96
N PRO A 242 -19.83 21.75 11.98
CA PRO A 242 -19.90 21.03 13.25
C PRO A 242 -21.31 21.02 13.85
N ARG A 243 -22.06 22.11 13.69
CA ARG A 243 -23.42 22.22 14.18
C ARG A 243 -24.42 21.34 13.42
N GLN A 244 -24.31 21.22 12.10
CA GLN A 244 -25.18 20.33 11.31
C GLN A 244 -25.04 18.87 11.72
N HIS A 245 -23.82 18.42 12.02
CA HIS A 245 -23.60 17.08 12.54
C HIS A 245 -24.08 16.90 14.00
N GLN A 246 -24.00 17.95 14.83
CA GLN A 246 -24.63 17.91 16.16
C GLN A 246 -26.15 17.77 16.07
N ILE A 247 -26.78 18.43 15.10
CA ILE A 247 -28.23 18.29 14.83
C ILE A 247 -28.58 16.86 14.44
N HIS A 248 -27.74 16.22 13.63
CA HIS A 248 -27.89 14.82 13.27
C HIS A 248 -27.87 13.87 14.49
N HIS A 249 -27.11 14.22 15.54
CA HIS A 249 -27.09 13.50 16.83
C HIS A 249 -28.24 13.86 17.79
N SER A 250 -29.16 14.74 17.37
CA SER A 250 -30.21 15.24 18.24
C SER A 250 -31.30 14.20 18.51
N ASP A 251 -31.80 14.23 19.74
CA ASP A 251 -32.97 13.45 20.17
C ASP A 251 -34.32 14.01 19.69
N ALA A 252 -34.34 15.17 19.01
CA ALA A 252 -35.57 15.79 18.56
C ALA A 252 -36.06 15.15 17.26
N VAL A 253 -37.33 14.71 17.24
CA VAL A 253 -37.99 14.05 16.09
C VAL A 253 -37.80 14.81 14.77
N ARG A 254 -37.80 16.15 14.79
CA ARG A 254 -37.61 16.98 13.60
C ARG A 254 -36.22 16.84 12.94
N HIS A 255 -35.24 16.31 13.66
CA HIS A 255 -33.87 16.12 13.19
C HIS A 255 -33.58 14.70 12.74
N PHE A 256 -34.51 13.77 12.93
CA PHE A 256 -34.33 12.39 12.51
C PHE A 256 -34.10 12.32 11.00
N ASP A 257 -33.15 11.47 10.61
CA ASP A 257 -32.73 11.27 9.22
C ASP A 257 -32.30 12.55 8.47
N ARG A 258 -31.63 13.47 9.16
CA ARG A 258 -31.05 14.68 8.57
C ARG A 258 -29.52 14.69 8.67
N ASN A 259 -28.87 15.39 7.72
CA ASN A 259 -27.43 15.70 7.70
C ASN A 259 -26.49 14.49 7.83
N PHE A 260 -26.53 13.57 6.87
CA PHE A 260 -25.66 12.38 6.81
C PHE A 260 -24.25 12.66 6.26
N GLY A 261 -24.01 13.82 5.65
CA GLY A 261 -22.75 14.18 5.03
C GLY A 261 -21.58 14.16 6.01
N ALA A 262 -20.41 13.75 5.54
CA ALA A 262 -19.20 13.74 6.36
C ALA A 262 -18.44 15.07 6.24
N ALA A 263 -18.00 15.42 5.03
CA ALA A 263 -17.38 16.71 4.71
C ALA A 263 -18.30 17.63 3.92
N LEU A 264 -18.97 17.11 2.89
CA LEU A 264 -19.83 17.91 2.02
C LEU A 264 -21.31 17.76 2.38
N ALA A 265 -22.00 18.89 2.47
CA ALA A 265 -23.44 18.97 2.66
C ALA A 265 -24.20 18.83 1.34
N VAL A 266 -23.49 18.86 0.21
CA VAL A 266 -24.04 18.71 -1.14
C VAL A 266 -24.80 17.39 -1.28
N TRP A 267 -24.31 16.30 -0.70
CA TRP A 267 -24.99 15.00 -0.75
C TRP A 267 -26.31 15.01 0.00
N ASP A 268 -26.38 15.71 1.13
CA ASP A 268 -27.63 15.91 1.85
C ASP A 268 -28.61 16.79 1.08
N TRP A 269 -28.10 17.80 0.36
CA TRP A 269 -28.94 18.65 -0.49
C TRP A 269 -29.55 17.84 -1.64
N ILE A 270 -28.73 17.08 -2.38
CA ILE A 270 -29.17 16.19 -3.46
C ILE A 270 -30.12 15.12 -2.92
N GLY A 271 -29.81 14.55 -1.76
CA GLY A 271 -30.55 13.46 -1.15
C GLY A 271 -31.82 13.87 -0.39
N GLY A 272 -32.12 15.17 -0.30
CA GLY A 272 -33.28 15.71 0.40
C GLY A 272 -33.20 15.64 1.93
N THR A 273 -32.02 15.44 2.49
CA THR A 273 -31.75 15.22 3.93
C THR A 273 -31.07 16.42 4.60
N LEU A 274 -30.78 17.48 3.86
CA LEU A 274 -30.15 18.70 4.38
C LEU A 274 -31.04 19.44 5.39
N HIS A 275 -30.46 19.77 6.53
CA HIS A 275 -31.00 20.66 7.53
C HIS A 275 -29.92 21.69 7.92
N VAL A 276 -30.12 22.94 7.53
CA VAL A 276 -29.23 24.07 7.86
C VAL A 276 -29.43 24.43 9.34
N SER A 277 -28.35 24.70 10.05
CA SER A 277 -28.42 24.95 11.49
C SER A 277 -28.96 26.34 11.82
N ALA A 278 -29.89 26.41 12.77
CA ALA A 278 -30.37 27.67 13.33
C ALA A 278 -29.45 28.12 14.48
N ALA A 279 -29.07 29.41 14.49
CA ALA A 279 -28.03 29.95 15.39
C ALA A 279 -28.29 29.80 16.90
N ARG A 280 -29.54 29.58 17.33
CA ARG A 280 -29.96 29.59 18.76
C ARG A 280 -30.70 28.34 19.22
N GLU A 281 -30.78 27.31 18.40
CA GLU A 281 -31.48 26.09 18.81
C GLU A 281 -30.74 25.37 19.94
N ARG A 282 -31.44 24.90 20.97
CA ARG A 282 -30.85 24.06 22.02
C ARG A 282 -31.02 22.60 21.63
N ILE A 283 -29.90 21.88 21.54
CA ILE A 283 -29.88 20.46 21.16
C ILE A 283 -29.64 19.62 22.42
N ARG A 284 -30.39 18.53 22.55
CA ARG A 284 -30.12 17.41 23.43
C ARG A 284 -29.74 16.21 22.56
N PHE A 285 -28.85 15.36 23.08
CA PHE A 285 -28.29 14.21 22.36
C PHE A 285 -28.78 12.90 23.00
N GLY A 286 -28.87 11.84 22.20
CA GLY A 286 -29.34 10.53 22.63
C GLY A 286 -30.38 9.96 21.67
N LEU A 287 -31.05 8.89 22.09
CA LEU A 287 -31.96 8.10 21.24
C LEU A 287 -33.41 8.61 21.17
N GLY A 288 -33.76 9.67 21.90
CA GLY A 288 -35.14 10.16 21.99
C GLY A 288 -36.06 9.31 22.87
N ASP A 289 -37.33 9.71 22.93
CA ASP A 289 -38.49 8.97 23.49
C ASP A 289 -38.33 8.36 24.90
N GLY A 290 -37.57 9.01 25.80
CA GLY A 290 -37.42 8.53 27.18
C GLY A 290 -36.67 7.19 27.30
N ALA A 291 -36.02 6.74 26.23
CA ALA A 291 -35.20 5.54 26.22
C ALA A 291 -33.99 5.74 27.13
N THR A 292 -33.86 4.90 28.16
CA THR A 292 -32.66 4.89 29.02
C THR A 292 -31.51 4.23 28.27
N VAL A 293 -30.42 4.98 28.07
CA VAL A 293 -29.22 4.44 27.42
C VAL A 293 -28.37 3.68 28.43
N ASP A 294 -28.16 2.38 28.18
CA ASP A 294 -27.21 1.58 28.96
C ASP A 294 -25.78 1.72 28.38
N HIS A 295 -24.93 2.50 29.07
CA HIS A 295 -23.53 2.71 28.68
C HIS A 295 -22.57 1.56 29.05
N ARG A 296 -23.07 0.43 29.58
CA ARG A 296 -22.22 -0.72 29.87
C ARG A 296 -21.78 -1.40 28.58
N LEU A 297 -20.50 -1.77 28.48
CA LEU A 297 -19.91 -2.41 27.29
C LEU A 297 -20.73 -3.63 26.82
N ARG A 298 -21.21 -4.45 27.75
CA ARG A 298 -22.06 -5.60 27.42
C ARG A 298 -23.30 -5.22 26.61
N ALA A 299 -23.95 -4.10 26.95
CA ALA A 299 -25.13 -3.63 26.25
C ALA A 299 -24.74 -3.06 24.88
N LEU A 300 -23.68 -2.23 24.84
CA LEU A 300 -23.21 -1.61 23.60
C LEU A 300 -22.71 -2.61 22.55
N TYR A 301 -22.22 -3.79 22.95
CA TYR A 301 -21.81 -4.87 22.03
C TYR A 301 -22.91 -5.90 21.76
N LEU A 302 -23.68 -6.34 22.76
CA LEU A 302 -24.58 -7.48 22.60
C LEU A 302 -26.01 -7.08 22.19
N SER A 303 -26.52 -5.96 22.69
CA SER A 303 -27.88 -5.51 22.36
C SER A 303 -28.09 -5.26 20.85
N PRO A 304 -27.13 -4.67 20.10
CA PRO A 304 -27.25 -4.53 18.65
C PRO A 304 -27.53 -5.84 17.91
N PHE A 305 -26.90 -6.95 18.30
CA PHE A 305 -27.14 -8.25 17.66
C PHE A 305 -28.56 -8.77 17.90
N ALA A 306 -29.07 -8.63 19.14
CA ALA A 306 -30.42 -9.03 19.48
C ALA A 306 -31.45 -8.20 18.68
N GLU A 307 -31.26 -6.89 18.61
CA GLU A 307 -32.14 -5.98 17.87
C GLU A 307 -32.08 -6.20 16.36
N ALA A 308 -30.89 -6.44 15.81
CA ALA A 308 -30.71 -6.80 14.41
C ALA A 308 -31.44 -8.11 14.06
N ALA A 309 -31.33 -9.13 14.93
CA ALA A 309 -32.02 -10.41 14.74
C ALA A 309 -33.55 -10.26 14.80
N LEU A 310 -34.07 -9.46 15.74
CA LEU A 310 -35.50 -9.16 15.83
C LEU A 310 -35.99 -8.41 14.59
N SER A 311 -35.24 -7.40 14.14
CA SER A 311 -35.55 -6.64 12.93
C SER A 311 -35.55 -7.51 11.68
N LEU A 312 -34.57 -8.41 11.55
CA LEU A 312 -34.48 -9.36 10.45
C LEU A 312 -35.65 -10.34 10.46
N ARG A 313 -36.02 -10.90 11.62
CA ARG A 313 -37.19 -11.78 11.76
C ARG A 313 -38.49 -11.09 11.36
N ALA A 314 -38.69 -9.83 11.78
CA ALA A 314 -39.86 -9.04 11.42
C ALA A 314 -39.92 -8.72 9.92
N TYR A 315 -38.77 -8.53 9.27
CA TYR A 315 -38.70 -8.32 7.82
C TYR A 315 -38.98 -9.61 7.05
N MET A 316 -38.37 -10.72 7.48
CA MET A 316 -38.58 -12.04 6.88
C MET A 316 -40.03 -12.52 7.02
N SER A 317 -40.70 -12.24 8.14
CA SER A 317 -42.11 -12.60 8.32
C SER A 317 -43.04 -11.79 7.40
N LYS A 318 -42.78 -10.48 7.20
CA LYS A 318 -43.49 -9.65 6.23
C LYS A 318 -43.20 -10.06 4.78
N GLY A 319 -41.95 -10.37 4.46
CA GLY A 319 -41.53 -10.86 3.14
C GLY A 319 -42.13 -12.22 2.80
N TRP A 320 -42.21 -13.12 3.79
CA TRP A 320 -42.89 -14.42 3.68
C TRP A 320 -44.39 -14.27 3.42
N ILE A 321 -45.08 -13.36 4.13
CA ILE A 321 -46.50 -13.04 3.88
C ILE A 321 -46.70 -12.44 2.49
N ALA A 322 -45.82 -11.53 2.05
CA ALA A 322 -45.87 -10.96 0.70
C ALA A 322 -45.62 -12.02 -0.38
N MET A 323 -44.70 -12.97 -0.13
CA MET A 323 -44.41 -14.09 -1.03
C MET A 323 -45.58 -15.08 -1.08
N GLN A 324 -46.24 -15.38 0.04
CA GLN A 324 -47.47 -16.19 0.08
C GLN A 324 -48.61 -15.54 -0.72
N ASN A 325 -48.72 -14.21 -0.71
CA ASN A 325 -49.71 -13.46 -1.50
C ASN A 325 -49.34 -13.34 -3.00
N LEU A 326 -48.05 -13.42 -3.34
CA LEU A 326 -47.56 -13.47 -4.73
C LEU A 326 -47.71 -14.85 -5.37
N VAL A 327 -47.59 -15.92 -4.58
CA VAL A 327 -47.76 -17.31 -5.04
C VAL A 327 -49.23 -17.64 -5.33
N THR A 328 -50.20 -16.88 -4.79
CA THR A 328 -51.64 -17.14 -4.99
C THR A 328 -52.24 -16.53 -6.25
N THR A 329 -51.59 -15.60 -6.95
CA THR A 329 -52.12 -15.09 -8.24
C THR A 329 -51.03 -14.76 -9.27
N ARG A 330 -51.02 -15.53 -10.36
CA ARG A 330 -50.40 -15.26 -11.69
C ARG A 330 -48.87 -15.39 -11.89
N ALA A 331 -48.03 -15.61 -10.89
CA ALA A 331 -46.56 -15.68 -11.10
C ALA A 331 -46.02 -17.03 -11.65
N LEU A 332 -46.76 -18.14 -11.51
CA LEU A 332 -46.31 -19.49 -11.87
C LEU A 332 -46.20 -19.73 -13.39
N SER A 333 -46.91 -18.96 -14.22
CA SER A 333 -46.86 -19.07 -15.68
C SER A 333 -45.68 -18.33 -16.31
N ALA A 334 -45.24 -17.21 -15.73
CA ALA A 334 -44.09 -16.44 -16.22
C ALA A 334 -42.74 -17.14 -15.93
N PHE A 335 -42.65 -17.84 -14.80
CA PHE A 335 -41.43 -18.55 -14.39
C PHE A 335 -41.14 -19.80 -15.25
N ARG A 336 -42.19 -20.46 -15.76
CA ARG A 336 -42.05 -21.64 -16.65
C ARG A 336 -41.59 -21.26 -18.06
N LEU A 337 -41.94 -20.07 -18.54
CA LEU A 337 -41.52 -19.58 -19.86
C LEU A 337 -40.04 -19.15 -19.87
N GLY A 338 -39.56 -18.56 -18.77
CA GLY A 338 -38.17 -18.15 -18.61
C GLY A 338 -37.17 -19.31 -18.51
N LEU A 339 -37.57 -20.43 -17.89
CA LEU A 339 -36.74 -21.62 -17.76
C LEU A 339 -36.59 -22.41 -19.08
N ALA A 340 -37.61 -22.35 -19.95
CA ALA A 340 -37.57 -22.98 -21.27
C ALA A 340 -36.67 -22.22 -22.25
N LEU A 341 -36.58 -20.88 -22.12
CA LEU A 341 -35.75 -20.04 -22.99
C LEU A 341 -34.25 -20.15 -22.65
N THR A 342 -33.89 -20.29 -21.37
CA THR A 342 -32.49 -20.47 -20.95
C THR A 342 -31.93 -21.87 -21.29
N ALA A 343 -32.78 -22.91 -21.28
CA ALA A 343 -32.38 -24.25 -21.71
C ALA A 343 -32.13 -24.34 -23.23
N ALA A 344 -32.87 -23.58 -24.04
CA ALA A 344 -32.71 -23.57 -25.50
C ALA A 344 -31.43 -22.85 -25.96
N VAL A 345 -30.99 -21.81 -25.24
CA VAL A 345 -29.74 -21.08 -25.54
C VAL A 345 -28.50 -21.90 -25.13
N ALA A 346 -28.58 -22.65 -24.02
CA ALA A 346 -27.50 -23.53 -23.58
C ALA A 346 -27.29 -24.74 -24.51
N ALA A 347 -28.34 -25.22 -25.17
CA ALA A 347 -28.27 -26.36 -26.10
C ALA A 347 -27.67 -25.99 -27.48
N LEU A 348 -27.75 -24.73 -27.91
CA LEU A 348 -27.16 -24.28 -29.19
C LEU A 348 -25.65 -23.99 -29.12
N LEU A 349 -25.09 -23.79 -27.92
CA LEU A 349 -23.66 -23.48 -27.73
C LEU A 349 -22.76 -24.74 -27.62
N LEU A 350 -23.34 -25.94 -27.62
CA LEU A 350 -22.60 -27.21 -27.47
C LEU A 350 -22.29 -27.91 -28.80
N LEU A 351 -22.58 -27.29 -29.95
CA LEU A 351 -22.35 -27.86 -31.29
C LEU A 351 -21.45 -26.93 -32.12
N SER A 352 -20.18 -26.85 -31.76
CA SER A 352 -19.12 -26.33 -32.63
C SER A 352 -17.82 -27.10 -32.38
N PRO A 353 -17.33 -27.89 -33.34
CA PRO A 353 -16.02 -28.50 -33.23
C PRO A 353 -14.99 -27.48 -33.70
N ALA A 354 -14.57 -26.58 -32.80
CA ALA A 354 -13.35 -25.82 -33.00
C ALA A 354 -12.19 -26.69 -32.51
N ARG A 355 -11.50 -27.35 -33.43
CA ARG A 355 -10.10 -27.74 -33.21
C ARG A 355 -9.28 -26.46 -33.18
N ALA A 356 -9.17 -25.85 -32.00
CA ALA A 356 -8.11 -24.88 -31.75
C ALA A 356 -6.79 -25.68 -31.69
N ALA A 357 -5.83 -25.31 -32.53
CA ALA A 357 -4.45 -25.58 -32.21
C ALA A 357 -4.19 -24.98 -30.81
N ALA A 358 -3.57 -25.75 -29.92
CA ALA A 358 -3.19 -25.23 -28.61
C ALA A 358 -2.14 -24.14 -28.82
N GLU A 359 -2.56 -22.88 -28.82
CA GLU A 359 -1.66 -21.74 -28.61
C GLU A 359 -1.01 -21.97 -27.24
N GLN A 360 0.31 -22.17 -27.21
CA GLN A 360 1.04 -22.33 -25.96
C GLN A 360 1.03 -20.97 -25.25
N GLU A 361 0.34 -20.90 -24.11
CA GLU A 361 0.29 -19.71 -23.26
C GLU A 361 1.12 -19.94 -22.00
N LEU A 362 1.92 -18.94 -21.58
CA LEU A 362 2.75 -19.00 -20.39
C LEU A 362 2.41 -17.85 -19.44
N ASN A 363 2.09 -18.16 -18.17
CA ASN A 363 1.73 -17.15 -17.18
C ASN A 363 2.91 -16.87 -16.23
N ILE A 364 3.41 -15.63 -16.25
CA ILE A 364 4.55 -15.20 -15.45
C ILE A 364 4.08 -14.31 -14.30
N TYR A 365 4.36 -14.70 -13.05
CA TYR A 365 4.21 -13.82 -11.90
C TYR A 365 5.54 -13.13 -11.63
N SER A 366 5.57 -11.81 -11.72
CA SER A 366 6.82 -11.05 -11.66
C SER A 366 6.82 -9.92 -10.65
N HIS A 367 7.90 -9.80 -9.87
CA HIS A 367 8.21 -8.59 -9.09
C HIS A 367 9.02 -7.55 -9.89
N ARG A 368 9.40 -7.84 -11.14
CA ARG A 368 10.05 -6.89 -12.07
C ARG A 368 8.99 -6.12 -12.85
N GLN A 369 9.18 -4.81 -13.01
CA GLN A 369 8.25 -3.98 -13.77
C GLN A 369 8.12 -4.49 -15.22
N PRO A 370 6.92 -4.50 -15.82
CA PRO A 370 6.70 -5.11 -17.14
C PRO A 370 7.66 -4.64 -18.23
N PHE A 371 7.92 -3.32 -18.33
CA PHE A 371 8.82 -2.76 -19.34
C PHE A 371 10.27 -3.27 -19.25
N LEU A 372 10.69 -3.82 -18.10
CA LEU A 372 12.04 -4.42 -17.93
C LEU A 372 12.10 -5.87 -18.43
N ILE A 373 10.96 -6.49 -18.71
CA ILE A 373 10.80 -7.89 -19.14
C ILE A 373 10.26 -7.95 -20.58
N GLU A 374 9.52 -6.93 -21.00
CA GLU A 374 8.90 -6.83 -22.32
C GLU A 374 9.88 -7.14 -23.47
N PRO A 375 11.13 -6.64 -23.52
CA PRO A 375 12.08 -7.01 -24.58
C PRO A 375 12.42 -8.50 -24.60
N PHE A 376 12.45 -9.16 -23.44
CA PHE A 376 12.72 -10.60 -23.32
C PHE A 376 11.52 -11.41 -23.83
N ILE A 377 10.32 -10.91 -23.57
CA ILE A 377 9.07 -11.54 -24.02
C ILE A 377 8.92 -11.40 -25.52
N GLU A 378 9.16 -10.21 -26.07
CA GLU A 378 9.13 -9.99 -27.51
C GLU A 378 10.13 -10.90 -28.23
N ALA A 379 11.38 -10.99 -27.73
CA ALA A 379 12.39 -11.88 -28.28
C ALA A 379 11.98 -13.37 -28.19
N TYR A 380 11.47 -13.81 -27.04
CA TYR A 380 11.02 -15.19 -26.87
C TYR A 380 9.81 -15.53 -27.73
N THR A 381 8.77 -14.69 -27.72
CA THR A 381 7.55 -14.85 -28.52
C THR A 381 7.86 -14.82 -30.02
N ALA A 382 8.82 -14.00 -30.47
CA ALA A 382 9.27 -14.00 -31.85
C ALA A 382 9.90 -15.33 -32.28
N GLN A 383 10.55 -16.05 -31.36
CA GLN A 383 11.19 -17.35 -31.63
C GLN A 383 10.21 -18.52 -31.54
N THR A 384 9.29 -18.48 -30.59
CA THR A 384 8.48 -19.65 -30.22
C THR A 384 7.02 -19.55 -30.64
N GLY A 385 6.51 -18.34 -30.84
CA GLY A 385 5.08 -18.06 -30.97
C GLY A 385 4.31 -18.20 -29.65
N THR A 386 4.98 -18.45 -28.51
CA THR A 386 4.34 -18.58 -27.20
C THR A 386 3.78 -17.24 -26.76
N LYS A 387 2.50 -17.24 -26.37
CA LYS A 387 1.84 -16.06 -25.81
C LYS A 387 2.15 -15.95 -24.31
N ILE A 388 2.72 -14.84 -23.89
CA ILE A 388 3.10 -14.62 -22.49
C ILE A 388 2.13 -13.66 -21.81
N ASN A 389 1.58 -14.09 -20.67
CA ASN A 389 0.77 -13.24 -19.78
C ASN A 389 1.59 -12.91 -18.53
N ILE A 390 1.81 -11.61 -18.24
CA ILE A 390 2.52 -11.20 -17.02
C ILE A 390 1.55 -10.67 -15.98
N VAL A 391 1.66 -11.19 -14.76
CA VAL A 391 1.08 -10.59 -13.56
C VAL A 391 2.20 -9.91 -12.78
N TYR A 392 2.22 -8.59 -12.80
CA TYR A 392 3.16 -7.80 -12.02
C TYR A 392 2.58 -7.42 -10.66
N ALA A 393 3.33 -7.63 -9.59
CA ALA A 393 3.09 -6.93 -8.33
C ALA A 393 4.40 -6.74 -7.55
N SER A 394 4.56 -5.56 -6.93
CA SER A 394 5.77 -5.22 -6.17
C SER A 394 5.94 -6.02 -4.87
N LYS A 395 4.86 -6.63 -4.36
CA LYS A 395 4.77 -7.42 -3.13
C LYS A 395 3.59 -8.39 -3.23
N GLY A 396 3.57 -9.42 -2.38
CA GLY A 396 2.36 -10.27 -2.18
C GLY A 396 2.20 -11.45 -3.14
N LEU A 397 3.02 -11.56 -4.18
CA LEU A 397 2.90 -12.66 -5.17
C LEU A 397 3.15 -14.05 -4.57
N ALA A 398 4.02 -14.19 -3.55
CA ALA A 398 4.21 -15.46 -2.86
C ALA A 398 2.96 -15.89 -2.07
N GLN A 399 2.32 -14.94 -1.39
CA GLN A 399 1.07 -15.18 -0.67
C GLN A 399 -0.08 -15.48 -1.64
N ARG A 400 -0.12 -14.80 -2.78
CA ARG A 400 -1.08 -15.07 -3.85
C ARG A 400 -0.91 -16.49 -4.40
N LEU A 401 0.30 -16.87 -4.80
CA LEU A 401 0.61 -18.19 -5.31
C LEU A 401 0.25 -19.29 -4.29
N GLN A 402 0.56 -19.06 -3.01
CA GLN A 402 0.19 -19.95 -1.92
C GLN A 402 -1.33 -20.07 -1.73
N ALA A 403 -2.07 -18.96 -1.83
CA ALA A 403 -3.53 -18.95 -1.68
C ALA A 403 -4.26 -19.57 -2.88
N GLU A 404 -3.70 -19.42 -4.08
CA GLU A 404 -4.24 -20.03 -5.30
C GLU A 404 -4.01 -21.55 -5.34
N GLY A 405 -2.91 -22.04 -4.75
CA GLY A 405 -2.61 -23.47 -4.64
C GLY A 405 -2.61 -24.16 -6.01
N GLU A 406 -3.20 -25.36 -6.09
CA GLU A 406 -3.29 -26.14 -7.34
C GLU A 406 -4.06 -25.46 -8.48
N LEU A 407 -4.88 -24.46 -8.15
CA LEU A 407 -5.65 -23.67 -9.09
C LEU A 407 -4.90 -22.45 -9.62
N SER A 408 -3.66 -22.22 -9.16
CA SER A 408 -2.87 -21.10 -9.66
C SER A 408 -2.61 -21.25 -11.16
N PRO A 409 -2.81 -20.18 -11.95
CA PRO A 409 -2.45 -20.17 -13.35
C PRO A 409 -0.94 -19.97 -13.55
N ALA A 410 -0.18 -19.60 -12.52
CA ALA A 410 1.22 -19.24 -12.64
C ALA A 410 2.08 -20.41 -13.12
N ASP A 411 2.94 -20.14 -14.10
CA ASP A 411 3.91 -21.08 -14.64
C ASP A 411 5.34 -20.71 -14.24
N VAL A 412 5.71 -19.43 -14.34
CA VAL A 412 7.04 -18.92 -14.00
C VAL A 412 6.93 -17.84 -12.93
N ILE A 413 7.83 -17.87 -11.95
CA ILE A 413 8.01 -16.81 -10.96
C ILE A 413 9.29 -16.06 -11.29
N LEU A 414 9.21 -14.75 -11.49
CA LEU A 414 10.37 -13.86 -11.64
C LEU A 414 10.43 -12.88 -10.48
N THR A 415 11.61 -12.63 -9.94
CA THR A 415 11.79 -11.61 -8.91
C THR A 415 13.14 -10.93 -9.02
N VAL A 416 13.27 -9.85 -8.27
CA VAL A 416 14.55 -9.22 -7.95
C VAL A 416 14.91 -9.58 -6.52
N ASP A 417 16.21 -9.80 -6.27
CA ASP A 417 16.78 -10.10 -4.97
C ASP A 417 16.54 -11.53 -4.47
N ILE A 418 17.62 -12.16 -4.00
CA ILE A 418 17.61 -13.50 -3.43
C ILE A 418 16.71 -13.60 -2.19
N ALA A 419 16.58 -12.55 -1.39
CA ALA A 419 15.71 -12.55 -0.22
C ALA A 419 14.22 -12.72 -0.58
N ARG A 420 13.84 -12.43 -1.83
CA ARG A 420 12.48 -12.72 -2.31
C ARG A 420 12.37 -14.12 -2.87
N LEU A 421 13.37 -14.60 -3.63
CA LEU A 421 13.41 -15.97 -4.14
C LEU A 421 13.37 -16.99 -3.00
N SER A 422 14.13 -16.75 -1.93
CA SER A 422 14.16 -17.63 -0.76
C SER A 422 12.77 -17.79 -0.15
N VAL A 423 11.94 -16.74 -0.08
CA VAL A 423 10.56 -16.84 0.43
C VAL A 423 9.71 -17.82 -0.39
N TYR A 424 9.91 -17.92 -1.71
CA TYR A 424 9.21 -18.91 -2.52
C TYR A 424 9.74 -20.32 -2.28
N ALA A 425 11.06 -20.46 -2.16
CA ALA A 425 11.71 -21.73 -1.87
C ALA A 425 11.33 -22.27 -0.47
N ASP A 426 11.38 -21.44 0.57
CA ASP A 426 11.05 -21.75 1.97
C ASP A 426 9.56 -22.11 2.17
N LYS A 427 8.71 -21.66 1.26
CA LYS A 427 7.27 -21.96 1.24
C LYS A 427 6.91 -23.11 0.29
N ASP A 428 7.90 -23.78 -0.29
CA ASP A 428 7.73 -24.87 -1.27
C ASP A 428 6.84 -24.48 -2.46
N LEU A 429 6.98 -23.23 -2.93
CA LEU A 429 6.17 -22.68 -4.03
C LEU A 429 6.81 -22.83 -5.41
N LEU A 430 8.03 -23.38 -5.48
CA LEU A 430 8.76 -23.61 -6.73
C LEU A 430 8.99 -25.10 -6.94
N ALA A 431 8.81 -25.55 -8.18
CA ALA A 431 9.16 -26.90 -8.60
C ALA A 431 10.68 -27.01 -8.84
N PRO A 432 11.32 -28.13 -8.46
CA PRO A 432 12.68 -28.43 -8.91
C PRO A 432 12.69 -28.64 -10.43
N VAL A 433 13.74 -28.17 -11.10
CA VAL A 433 13.92 -28.20 -12.56
C VAL A 433 15.26 -28.85 -12.89
N GLU A 434 15.22 -29.98 -13.57
CA GLU A 434 16.43 -30.62 -14.10
C GLU A 434 16.64 -30.18 -15.55
N SER A 435 17.64 -29.34 -15.81
CA SER A 435 18.01 -28.87 -17.14
C SER A 435 19.53 -28.72 -17.25
N ASP A 436 20.13 -29.42 -18.22
CA ASP A 436 21.56 -29.33 -18.52
C ASP A 436 21.96 -27.91 -18.97
N ILE A 437 21.05 -27.21 -19.65
CA ILE A 437 21.26 -25.83 -20.11
C ILE A 437 21.37 -24.89 -18.91
N LEU A 438 20.42 -24.98 -17.97
CA LEU A 438 20.45 -24.16 -16.75
C LEU A 438 21.64 -24.50 -15.86
N ALA A 439 21.95 -25.79 -15.67
CA ALA A 439 23.06 -26.24 -14.84
C ALA A 439 24.42 -25.80 -15.39
N LYS A 440 24.59 -25.78 -16.72
CA LYS A 440 25.81 -25.30 -17.39
C LYS A 440 25.91 -23.76 -17.40
N SER A 441 24.79 -23.08 -17.64
CA SER A 441 24.77 -21.62 -17.89
C SER A 441 24.65 -20.79 -16.62
N VAL A 442 24.26 -21.38 -15.48
CA VAL A 442 24.14 -20.69 -14.19
C VAL A 442 25.13 -21.29 -13.20
N PRO A 443 26.19 -20.55 -12.81
CA PRO A 443 27.16 -20.99 -11.81
C PRO A 443 26.51 -21.50 -10.52
N GLU A 444 27.12 -22.49 -9.88
CA GLU A 444 26.54 -23.18 -8.72
C GLU A 444 26.22 -22.24 -7.55
N HIS A 445 27.04 -21.22 -7.30
CA HIS A 445 26.80 -20.23 -6.25
C HIS A 445 25.63 -19.29 -6.55
N LEU A 446 25.08 -19.31 -7.77
CA LEU A 446 23.99 -18.44 -8.23
C LEU A 446 22.67 -19.19 -8.51
N ARG A 447 22.56 -20.45 -8.08
CA ARG A 447 21.33 -21.25 -8.18
C ARG A 447 21.05 -22.02 -6.90
N ASP A 448 19.81 -22.50 -6.76
CA ASP A 448 19.42 -23.34 -5.63
C ASP A 448 20.10 -24.72 -5.72
N PRO A 449 20.66 -25.26 -4.63
CA PRO A 449 21.19 -26.63 -4.63
C PRO A 449 20.15 -27.71 -4.96
N GLY A 450 18.87 -27.43 -4.71
CA GLY A 450 17.74 -28.29 -5.09
C GLY A 450 17.11 -27.93 -6.44
N ASN A 451 17.78 -27.10 -7.26
CA ASN A 451 17.33 -26.69 -8.59
C ASN A 451 15.92 -26.05 -8.63
N ARG A 452 15.49 -25.41 -7.54
CA ARG A 452 14.16 -24.75 -7.45
C ARG A 452 14.13 -23.35 -8.07
N TRP A 453 15.27 -22.67 -8.12
CA TRP A 453 15.40 -21.34 -8.72
C TRP A 453 16.81 -21.13 -9.27
N PHE A 454 16.92 -20.21 -10.22
CA PHE A 454 18.14 -19.88 -10.94
C PHE A 454 18.27 -18.35 -11.08
N ALA A 455 19.50 -17.84 -11.02
CA ALA A 455 19.78 -16.46 -11.41
C ALA A 455 19.74 -16.30 -12.93
N PHE A 456 19.26 -15.14 -13.40
CA PHE A 456 19.24 -14.75 -14.82
C PHE A 456 20.07 -13.50 -15.10
N SER A 457 20.34 -12.67 -14.09
CA SER A 457 21.26 -11.53 -14.20
C SER A 457 21.84 -11.15 -12.86
N LYS A 458 23.00 -10.49 -12.89
CA LYS A 458 23.75 -10.04 -11.72
C LYS A 458 23.81 -8.53 -11.66
N ARG A 459 23.76 -7.99 -10.44
CA ARG A 459 24.02 -6.58 -10.14
C ARG A 459 25.11 -6.50 -9.09
N ALA A 460 26.08 -5.62 -9.32
CA ALA A 460 27.17 -5.39 -8.38
C ALA A 460 26.82 -4.18 -7.50
N ARG A 461 27.01 -4.31 -6.18
CA ARG A 461 26.88 -3.17 -5.26
C ARG A 461 28.25 -2.56 -5.03
N ILE A 462 28.50 -1.41 -5.65
CA ILE A 462 29.82 -0.81 -5.86
C ILE A 462 29.89 0.58 -5.25
N PHE A 463 31.06 1.22 -5.40
CA PHE A 463 31.23 2.62 -5.07
C PHE A 463 31.11 3.49 -6.32
N ALA A 464 30.28 4.52 -6.24
CA ALA A 464 30.43 5.70 -7.06
C ALA A 464 31.30 6.69 -6.28
N VAL A 465 32.32 7.25 -6.90
CA VAL A 465 33.27 8.17 -6.27
C VAL A 465 33.36 9.46 -7.07
N ARG A 466 33.57 10.59 -6.40
CA ARG A 466 33.78 11.87 -7.08
C ARG A 466 34.97 11.78 -8.01
N LYS A 467 34.80 12.24 -9.25
CA LYS A 467 35.89 12.30 -10.22
C LYS A 467 37.04 13.18 -9.73
N GLY A 468 38.27 12.72 -9.90
CA GLY A 468 39.47 13.43 -9.45
C GLY A 468 39.70 13.42 -7.93
N LEU A 469 39.12 12.44 -7.22
CA LEU A 469 39.41 12.22 -5.81
C LEU A 469 40.87 11.74 -5.62
N GLU A 470 41.65 12.43 -4.77
CA GLU A 470 43.07 12.11 -4.57
C GLU A 470 43.30 10.82 -3.75
N ASP A 471 42.39 10.50 -2.83
CA ASP A 471 42.49 9.37 -1.89
C ASP A 471 41.99 8.02 -2.46
N LEU A 472 41.88 7.86 -3.78
CA LEU A 472 41.29 6.64 -4.39
C LEU A 472 42.05 5.35 -4.07
N ASP A 473 43.37 5.45 -3.85
CA ASP A 473 44.23 4.32 -3.47
C ASP A 473 43.89 3.75 -2.08
N LYS A 474 43.17 4.51 -1.24
CA LYS A 474 42.70 4.12 0.09
C LYS A 474 41.30 3.51 0.10
N LEU A 475 40.63 3.40 -1.05
CA LEU A 475 39.28 2.82 -1.17
C LEU A 475 39.30 1.56 -2.04
N LYS A 476 39.91 0.49 -1.53
CA LYS A 476 40.05 -0.78 -2.28
C LYS A 476 39.00 -1.79 -1.91
N SER A 477 38.44 -1.70 -0.72
CA SER A 477 37.55 -2.69 -0.13
C SER A 477 36.33 -2.05 0.53
N TYR A 478 35.29 -2.83 0.79
CA TYR A 478 34.15 -2.36 1.58
C TYR A 478 34.61 -1.89 2.96
N GLU A 479 35.51 -2.64 3.56
CA GLU A 479 36.06 -2.45 4.90
C GLU A 479 36.75 -1.09 5.05
N ASP A 480 37.43 -0.61 4.00
CA ASP A 480 38.10 0.69 4.00
C ASP A 480 37.15 1.87 4.24
N LEU A 481 35.87 1.73 3.87
CA LEU A 481 34.85 2.76 4.02
C LEU A 481 34.54 3.09 5.49
N ALA A 482 34.91 2.22 6.43
CA ALA A 482 34.78 2.44 7.87
C ALA A 482 35.97 3.20 8.48
N SER A 483 37.03 3.50 7.71
CA SER A 483 38.19 4.23 8.22
C SER A 483 37.91 5.73 8.41
N GLU A 484 38.61 6.37 9.35
CA GLU A 484 38.44 7.80 9.66
C GLU A 484 38.72 8.74 8.47
N THR A 485 39.44 8.24 7.45
CA THR A 485 39.69 8.96 6.17
C THR A 485 38.40 9.42 5.50
N TRP A 486 37.30 8.69 5.72
CA TRP A 486 36.00 8.93 5.07
C TRP A 486 35.00 9.67 5.97
N GLN A 487 35.42 10.19 7.12
CA GLN A 487 34.57 10.91 8.06
C GLN A 487 33.82 12.08 7.40
N GLY A 488 32.49 11.99 7.34
CA GLY A 488 31.63 13.00 6.72
C GLY A 488 31.72 13.05 5.19
N ARG A 489 32.25 12.01 4.53
CA ARG A 489 32.48 11.95 3.08
C ARG A 489 31.65 10.87 2.38
N VAL A 490 30.84 10.10 3.12
CA VAL A 490 30.07 8.97 2.57
C VAL A 490 28.59 9.30 2.45
N CYS A 491 27.97 8.96 1.31
CA CYS A 491 26.53 8.95 1.14
C CYS A 491 26.00 7.52 1.00
N SER A 492 24.90 7.25 1.67
CA SER A 492 24.14 6.02 1.47
C SER A 492 22.65 6.29 1.59
N ARG A 493 21.87 5.44 0.95
CA ARG A 493 20.43 5.32 1.24
C ARG A 493 20.22 4.63 2.60
N PRO A 494 18.97 4.58 3.13
CA PRO A 494 18.70 3.91 4.40
C PRO A 494 19.25 2.48 4.46
N GLY A 495 19.89 2.11 5.57
CA GLY A 495 20.51 0.79 5.76
C GLY A 495 19.50 -0.34 5.64
N SER A 496 18.28 -0.11 6.12
CA SER A 496 17.12 -1.02 6.02
C SER A 496 16.68 -1.37 4.59
N HIS A 497 17.20 -0.70 3.56
CA HIS A 497 16.92 -1.08 2.18
C HIS A 497 17.56 -2.44 1.84
N VAL A 498 16.84 -3.27 1.06
CA VAL A 498 17.23 -4.66 0.73
C VAL A 498 18.66 -4.79 0.22
N TYR A 499 19.16 -3.81 -0.53
CA TYR A 499 20.52 -3.82 -1.09
C TYR A 499 21.61 -3.62 -0.03
N ASN A 500 21.42 -2.69 0.91
CA ASN A 500 22.37 -2.46 2.00
C ASN A 500 22.33 -3.62 3.00
N ARG A 501 21.12 -4.14 3.28
CA ARG A 501 20.97 -5.35 4.08
C ARG A 501 21.67 -6.56 3.45
N ALA A 502 21.59 -6.73 2.14
CA ALA A 502 22.30 -7.81 1.43
C ALA A 502 23.82 -7.64 1.49
N LEU A 503 24.34 -6.42 1.36
CA LEU A 503 25.76 -6.13 1.52
C LEU A 503 26.23 -6.47 2.95
N ILE A 504 25.50 -6.04 3.98
CA ILE A 504 25.82 -6.39 5.37
C ILE A 504 25.77 -7.91 5.58
N ALA A 505 24.80 -8.60 4.97
CA ALA A 505 24.74 -10.06 5.04
C ALA A 505 25.99 -10.73 4.44
N SER A 506 26.54 -10.22 3.33
CA SER A 506 27.83 -10.72 2.82
C SER A 506 29.01 -10.37 3.72
N MET A 507 28.99 -9.21 4.39
CA MET A 507 30.04 -8.87 5.39
C MET A 507 29.99 -9.84 6.58
N ILE A 508 28.79 -10.19 7.06
CA ILE A 508 28.62 -11.20 8.13
C ILE A 508 29.17 -12.55 7.68
N HIS A 509 28.95 -12.93 6.42
CA HIS A 509 29.49 -14.18 5.89
C HIS A 509 31.03 -14.19 5.83
N ALA A 510 31.62 -13.09 5.35
CA ALA A 510 33.06 -12.98 5.16
C ALA A 510 33.82 -12.85 6.48
N ASP A 511 33.36 -11.96 7.37
CA ASP A 511 34.17 -11.48 8.52
C ASP A 511 33.52 -11.78 9.89
N GLY A 512 32.29 -12.28 9.90
CA GLY A 512 31.51 -12.55 11.11
C GLY A 512 30.68 -11.35 11.60
N GLU A 513 29.73 -11.62 12.50
CA GLU A 513 28.73 -10.63 12.97
C GLU A 513 29.38 -9.42 13.67
N GLU A 514 30.39 -9.65 14.52
CA GLU A 514 31.06 -8.58 15.27
C GLU A 514 31.82 -7.62 14.36
N ALA A 515 32.58 -8.16 13.40
CA ALA A 515 33.33 -7.35 12.43
C ALA A 515 32.37 -6.58 11.50
N ALA A 516 31.31 -7.23 11.02
CA ALA A 516 30.30 -6.58 10.19
C ALA A 516 29.56 -5.45 10.94
N GLN A 517 29.31 -5.60 12.25
CA GLN A 517 28.71 -4.54 13.06
C GLN A 517 29.68 -3.38 13.26
N ALA A 518 30.96 -3.65 13.56
CA ALA A 518 31.98 -2.61 13.68
C ALA A 518 32.15 -1.84 12.37
N TRP A 519 32.16 -2.54 11.24
CA TRP A 519 32.17 -1.94 9.91
C TRP A 519 30.95 -1.06 9.67
N ALA A 520 29.74 -1.57 9.93
CA ALA A 520 28.50 -0.81 9.72
C ALA A 520 28.46 0.45 10.60
N GLN A 521 28.96 0.37 11.84
CA GLN A 521 29.09 1.53 12.72
C GLN A 521 30.05 2.57 12.12
N GLY A 522 31.23 2.15 11.67
CA GLY A 522 32.19 3.06 11.04
C GLY A 522 31.64 3.73 9.77
N VAL A 523 30.88 3.00 8.95
CA VAL A 523 30.21 3.60 7.79
C VAL A 523 29.17 4.64 8.21
N VAL A 524 28.36 4.37 9.24
CA VAL A 524 27.38 5.32 9.78
C VAL A 524 28.05 6.57 10.32
N ASP A 525 29.14 6.40 11.07
CA ASP A 525 29.93 7.51 11.62
C ASP A 525 30.53 8.37 10.50
N ASN A 526 30.85 7.76 9.35
CA ASN A 526 31.40 8.41 8.17
C ASN A 526 30.37 9.08 7.25
N LEU A 527 29.07 9.00 7.55
CA LEU A 527 28.03 9.58 6.69
C LEU A 527 28.08 11.12 6.67
N ALA A 528 28.13 11.68 5.46
CA ALA A 528 28.06 13.13 5.22
C ALA A 528 26.68 13.73 5.54
N ARG A 529 25.63 12.90 5.47
CA ARG A 529 24.25 13.27 5.74
C ARG A 529 23.45 12.07 6.23
N ARG A 530 22.29 12.32 6.84
CA ARG A 530 21.35 11.25 7.15
C ARG A 530 20.95 10.47 5.89
N PRO A 531 20.83 9.13 5.98
CA PRO A 531 20.44 8.31 4.84
C PRO A 531 19.09 8.74 4.24
N GLN A 532 19.07 9.04 2.94
CA GLN A 532 17.87 9.50 2.24
C GLN A 532 17.97 9.25 0.73
N GLY A 533 16.83 9.17 0.03
CA GLY A 533 16.78 9.00 -1.42
C GLY A 533 17.07 7.56 -1.90
N ASP A 534 17.11 7.38 -3.22
CA ASP A 534 17.50 6.14 -3.90
C ASP A 534 18.99 6.18 -4.33
N ASP A 535 19.48 5.14 -5.01
CA ASP A 535 20.89 5.07 -5.43
C ASP A 535 21.26 6.21 -6.41
N ARG A 536 20.33 6.65 -7.28
CA ARG A 536 20.54 7.81 -8.17
C ARG A 536 20.72 9.11 -7.39
N ALA A 537 19.94 9.28 -6.32
CA ALA A 537 20.08 10.42 -5.42
C ALA A 537 21.42 10.44 -4.65
N GLN A 538 22.15 9.31 -4.58
CA GLN A 538 23.49 9.29 -4.02
C GLN A 538 24.54 9.74 -5.04
N VAL A 539 24.41 9.33 -6.30
CA VAL A 539 25.25 9.86 -7.40
C VAL A 539 25.01 11.36 -7.57
N LYS A 540 23.76 11.82 -7.49
CA LYS A 540 23.43 13.24 -7.45
C LYS A 540 24.14 13.98 -6.31
N ALA A 541 24.24 13.37 -5.14
CA ALA A 541 24.88 13.99 -3.99
C ALA A 541 26.39 14.17 -4.18
N ILE A 542 27.04 13.26 -4.94
CA ILE A 542 28.42 13.44 -5.39
C ILE A 542 28.52 14.65 -6.32
N PHE A 543 27.64 14.75 -7.30
CA PHE A 543 27.58 15.91 -8.21
C PHE A 543 27.36 17.24 -7.47
N GLU A 544 26.51 17.25 -6.43
CA GLU A 544 26.24 18.42 -5.59
C GLU A 544 27.37 18.72 -4.57
N GLY A 545 28.42 17.90 -4.51
CA GLY A 545 29.54 18.06 -3.58
C GLY A 545 29.19 17.77 -2.12
N VAL A 546 28.12 17.01 -1.87
CA VAL A 546 27.67 16.64 -0.52
C VAL A 546 28.55 15.54 0.09
N CYS A 547 29.09 14.66 -0.74
CA CYS A 547 29.93 13.53 -0.34
C CYS A 547 30.89 13.15 -1.47
N ASP A 548 31.97 12.46 -1.12
CA ASP A 548 32.97 11.99 -2.09
C ASP A 548 32.70 10.56 -2.55
N VAL A 549 32.02 9.75 -1.73
CA VAL A 549 31.80 8.31 -1.99
C VAL A 549 30.34 7.95 -1.75
N ALA A 550 29.75 7.14 -2.62
CA ALA A 550 28.40 6.61 -2.48
C ALA A 550 28.32 5.11 -2.75
N ILE A 551 27.52 4.39 -1.96
CA ILE A 551 27.24 2.96 -2.17
C ILE A 551 26.01 2.79 -3.07
N ILE A 552 26.18 2.24 -4.27
CA ILE A 552 25.12 2.10 -5.28
C ILE A 552 25.14 0.73 -5.96
N ASN A 553 24.03 0.31 -6.57
CA ASN A 553 24.08 -0.74 -7.58
C ASN A 553 24.51 -0.15 -8.93
N ASN A 554 25.39 -0.86 -9.63
CA ASN A 554 25.99 -0.45 -10.90
C ASN A 554 24.96 0.02 -11.96
N TYR A 555 23.83 -0.68 -12.09
CA TYR A 555 22.86 -0.38 -13.15
C TYR A 555 22.22 1.01 -13.04
N TYR A 556 22.17 1.60 -11.84
CA TYR A 556 21.67 2.98 -11.69
C TYR A 556 22.61 3.99 -12.33
N PHE A 557 23.91 3.73 -12.32
CA PHE A 557 24.90 4.55 -13.02
C PHE A 557 24.69 4.46 -14.53
N GLY A 558 24.52 3.25 -15.07
CA GLY A 558 24.18 3.04 -16.49
C GLY A 558 22.94 3.82 -16.92
N LYS A 559 21.86 3.74 -16.13
CA LYS A 559 20.60 4.49 -16.38
C LYS A 559 20.75 6.00 -16.28
N LEU A 560 21.67 6.52 -15.48
CA LEU A 560 21.96 7.95 -15.42
C LEU A 560 22.74 8.39 -16.66
N LYS A 561 23.78 7.64 -17.03
CA LYS A 561 24.63 7.91 -18.19
C LYS A 561 23.85 7.87 -19.52
N SER A 562 22.90 6.95 -19.66
CA SER A 562 22.03 6.84 -20.84
C SER A 562 20.70 7.58 -20.73
N SER A 563 20.48 8.35 -19.67
CA SER A 563 19.22 9.06 -19.47
C SER A 563 18.99 10.10 -20.57
N GLU A 564 17.75 10.31 -21.00
CA GLU A 564 17.39 11.42 -21.89
C GLU A 564 17.59 12.80 -21.23
N SER A 565 17.53 12.88 -19.90
CA SER A 565 17.76 14.11 -19.14
C SER A 565 19.24 14.51 -19.16
N PRO A 566 19.60 15.71 -19.67
CA PRO A 566 20.97 16.21 -19.60
C PRO A 566 21.52 16.29 -18.18
N GLU A 567 20.69 16.72 -17.22
CA GLU A 567 21.06 16.83 -15.81
C GLU A 567 21.45 15.47 -15.21
N HIS A 568 20.74 14.38 -15.56
CA HIS A 568 21.09 13.05 -15.08
C HIS A 568 22.43 12.56 -15.64
N ARG A 569 22.74 12.93 -16.88
CA ARG A 569 24.03 12.59 -17.50
C ARG A 569 25.17 13.36 -16.82
N GLU A 570 24.96 14.64 -16.49
CA GLU A 570 25.91 15.44 -15.70
C GLU A 570 26.18 14.81 -14.32
N TRP A 571 25.16 14.23 -13.66
CA TRP A 571 25.38 13.51 -12.39
C TRP A 571 26.30 12.30 -12.57
N ALA A 572 26.11 11.53 -13.64
CA ALA A 572 26.97 10.38 -13.94
C ALA A 572 28.40 10.82 -14.30
N GLU A 573 28.55 11.90 -15.08
CA GLU A 573 29.86 12.42 -15.49
C GLU A 573 30.72 12.92 -14.31
N ALA A 574 30.09 13.30 -13.20
CA ALA A 574 30.77 13.72 -11.98
C ALA A 574 31.31 12.56 -11.13
N ALA A 575 30.97 11.31 -11.47
CA ALA A 575 31.37 10.14 -10.72
C ALA A 575 32.11 9.10 -11.55
N GLU A 576 33.02 8.38 -10.90
CA GLU A 576 33.70 7.20 -11.41
C GLU A 576 33.30 5.98 -10.57
N LEU A 577 33.47 4.78 -11.12
CA LEU A 577 33.07 3.54 -10.46
C LEU A 577 34.28 2.78 -9.92
N ILE A 578 34.15 2.26 -8.70
CA ILE A 578 35.11 1.32 -8.11
C ILE A 578 34.39 0.04 -7.73
N PHE A 579 34.94 -1.07 -8.22
CA PHE A 579 34.56 -2.42 -7.82
C PHE A 579 35.47 -2.84 -6.65
N PRO A 580 34.97 -2.92 -5.41
CA PRO A 580 35.81 -3.18 -4.25
C PRO A 580 36.19 -4.66 -4.10
N ASN A 581 37.16 -4.92 -3.23
CA ASN A 581 37.66 -6.23 -2.78
C ASN A 581 38.31 -7.08 -3.88
N GLN A 582 38.89 -6.46 -4.90
CA GLN A 582 39.50 -7.17 -6.06
C GLN A 582 40.72 -8.01 -5.69
N ASP A 583 41.48 -7.60 -4.67
CA ASP A 583 42.63 -8.36 -4.15
C ASP A 583 42.21 -9.50 -3.18
N GLY A 584 40.91 -9.63 -2.90
CA GLY A 584 40.36 -10.55 -1.89
C GLY A 584 39.18 -11.38 -2.42
N ARG A 585 38.06 -11.36 -1.69
CA ARG A 585 36.86 -12.16 -2.02
C ARG A 585 36.16 -11.74 -3.32
N GLY A 586 36.36 -10.51 -3.79
CA GLY A 586 35.64 -9.93 -4.92
C GLY A 586 34.47 -9.04 -4.49
N THR A 587 33.85 -8.38 -5.48
CA THR A 587 32.74 -7.44 -5.27
C THR A 587 31.45 -8.18 -4.94
N HIS A 588 30.67 -7.65 -4.00
CA HIS A 588 29.34 -8.14 -3.67
C HIS A 588 28.41 -8.06 -4.88
N VAL A 589 27.87 -9.21 -5.27
CA VAL A 589 26.85 -9.33 -6.30
C VAL A 589 25.53 -9.82 -5.72
N ASN A 590 24.43 -9.42 -6.36
CA ASN A 590 23.10 -9.93 -6.07
C ASN A 590 22.37 -10.20 -7.40
N ILE A 591 21.27 -10.93 -7.36
CA ILE A 591 20.68 -11.52 -8.57
C ILE A 591 19.25 -11.07 -8.83
N SER A 592 18.91 -11.04 -10.10
CA SER A 592 17.54 -11.19 -10.56
C SER A 592 17.38 -12.63 -11.03
N GLY A 593 16.29 -13.28 -10.64
CA GLY A 593 16.15 -14.72 -10.87
C GLY A 593 14.72 -15.18 -10.75
N GLY A 594 14.53 -16.48 -10.89
CA GLY A 594 13.21 -17.08 -10.93
C GLY A 594 13.23 -18.61 -10.94
N GLY A 595 12.04 -19.18 -10.98
CA GLY A 595 11.83 -20.63 -10.98
C GLY A 595 10.45 -20.98 -11.54
N VAL A 596 10.21 -22.26 -11.75
CA VAL A 596 8.91 -22.77 -12.20
C VAL A 596 7.98 -22.87 -11.00
N ALA A 597 6.75 -22.37 -11.11
CA ALA A 597 5.77 -22.46 -10.05
C ALA A 597 5.39 -23.92 -9.76
N ILE A 598 5.25 -24.28 -8.48
CA ILE A 598 5.06 -25.68 -8.04
C ILE A 598 3.87 -26.38 -8.74
N HIS A 599 2.78 -25.64 -8.97
CA HIS A 599 1.54 -26.11 -9.59
C HIS A 599 1.36 -25.72 -11.06
N SER A 600 2.43 -25.25 -11.73
CA SER A 600 2.43 -24.88 -13.15
C SER A 600 1.76 -25.95 -14.02
N LYS A 601 0.92 -25.52 -14.95
CA LYS A 601 0.24 -26.40 -15.92
C LYS A 601 1.03 -26.55 -17.22
N ASN A 602 1.97 -25.63 -17.47
CA ASN A 602 2.82 -25.60 -18.65
C ASN A 602 4.30 -25.74 -18.28
N LYS A 603 4.65 -26.73 -17.45
CA LYS A 603 6.01 -26.88 -16.88
C LYS A 603 7.10 -26.91 -17.95
N ASP A 604 6.92 -27.67 -19.01
CA ASP A 604 7.93 -27.78 -20.08
C ASP A 604 8.16 -26.44 -20.78
N GLU A 605 7.10 -25.65 -20.97
CA GLU A 605 7.21 -24.29 -21.52
C GLU A 605 7.86 -23.32 -20.54
N ALA A 606 7.54 -23.44 -19.25
CA ALA A 606 8.16 -22.67 -18.19
C ALA A 606 9.68 -22.91 -18.15
N VAL A 607 10.11 -24.18 -18.26
CA VAL A 607 11.54 -24.54 -18.33
C VAL A 607 12.19 -23.96 -19.57
N ARG A 608 11.59 -24.11 -20.76
CA ARG A 608 12.11 -23.51 -22.01
C ARG A 608 12.27 -21.99 -21.90
N PHE A 609 11.35 -21.31 -21.23
CA PHE A 609 11.47 -19.88 -20.98
C PHE A 609 12.65 -19.55 -20.03
N LEU A 610 12.87 -20.34 -18.97
CA LEU A 610 14.04 -20.15 -18.10
C LEU A 610 15.36 -20.40 -18.86
N GLU A 611 15.42 -21.41 -19.72
CA GLU A 611 16.57 -21.71 -20.58
C GLU A 611 16.84 -20.56 -21.56
N PHE A 612 15.79 -19.96 -22.12
CA PHE A 612 15.92 -18.76 -22.94
C PHE A 612 16.53 -17.59 -22.14
N LEU A 613 16.13 -17.37 -20.88
CA LEU A 613 16.65 -16.27 -20.08
C LEU A 613 18.17 -16.37 -19.81
N VAL A 614 18.78 -17.55 -19.97
CA VAL A 614 20.24 -17.76 -19.84
C VAL A 614 20.94 -17.93 -21.20
N SER A 615 20.21 -17.82 -22.31
CA SER A 615 20.77 -17.84 -23.67
C SER A 615 21.59 -16.58 -23.97
N GLU A 616 22.47 -16.64 -24.98
CA GLU A 616 23.29 -15.51 -25.40
C GLU A 616 22.46 -14.24 -25.69
N GLU A 617 21.32 -14.40 -26.38
CA GLU A 617 20.44 -13.29 -26.73
C GLU A 617 19.84 -12.60 -25.50
N ALA A 618 19.25 -13.37 -24.58
CA ALA A 618 18.63 -12.81 -23.38
C ALA A 618 19.70 -12.23 -22.43
N GLN A 619 20.85 -12.87 -22.31
CA GLN A 619 21.98 -12.38 -21.52
C GLN A 619 22.52 -11.05 -22.05
N ARG A 620 22.57 -10.88 -23.39
CA ARG A 620 22.90 -9.59 -24.01
C ARG A 620 21.86 -8.51 -23.70
N LEU A 621 20.56 -8.83 -23.77
CA LEU A 621 19.49 -7.90 -23.42
C LEU A 621 19.57 -7.40 -21.97
N TYR A 622 19.99 -8.24 -21.01
CA TYR A 622 20.22 -7.80 -19.64
C TYR A 622 21.30 -6.71 -19.54
N GLY A 623 22.38 -6.84 -20.31
CA GLY A 623 23.47 -5.87 -20.33
C GLY A 623 23.12 -4.58 -21.07
N GLU A 624 22.40 -4.66 -22.19
CA GLU A 624 22.08 -3.51 -23.04
C GLU A 624 20.91 -2.67 -22.50
N VAL A 625 19.85 -3.33 -22.04
CA VAL A 625 18.61 -2.66 -21.62
C VAL A 625 18.66 -2.32 -20.12
N ASN A 626 19.16 -3.26 -19.31
CA ASN A 626 19.06 -3.17 -17.86
C ASN A 626 20.37 -2.80 -17.18
N TYR A 627 21.50 -2.77 -17.89
CA TYR A 627 22.85 -2.57 -17.33
C TYR A 627 23.16 -3.58 -16.19
N GLU A 628 22.64 -4.81 -16.31
CA GLU A 628 22.93 -5.93 -15.40
C GLU A 628 23.98 -6.85 -16.06
N TYR A 629 24.86 -7.45 -15.26
CA TYR A 629 25.89 -8.37 -15.76
C TYR A 629 25.29 -9.75 -16.08
N PRO A 630 25.79 -10.44 -17.12
CA PRO A 630 25.31 -11.77 -17.48
C PRO A 630 25.71 -12.80 -16.42
N VAL A 631 24.81 -13.73 -16.12
CA VAL A 631 25.10 -14.92 -15.29
C VAL A 631 25.83 -15.99 -16.09
N ASN A 632 25.59 -16.07 -17.40
CA ASN A 632 26.21 -17.05 -18.27
C ASN A 632 27.68 -16.68 -18.52
N PRO A 633 28.65 -17.48 -18.07
CA PRO A 633 30.07 -17.15 -18.20
C PRO A 633 30.55 -17.16 -19.66
N ASP A 634 29.84 -17.83 -20.56
CA ASP A 634 30.15 -17.88 -21.99
C ASP A 634 29.71 -16.58 -22.72
N VAL A 635 28.90 -15.73 -22.07
CA VAL A 635 28.38 -14.49 -22.66
C VAL A 635 29.13 -13.29 -22.10
N PRO A 636 29.83 -12.49 -22.93
CA PRO A 636 30.50 -11.29 -22.45
C PRO A 636 29.48 -10.22 -22.00
N ALA A 637 29.88 -9.36 -21.06
CA ALA A 637 29.09 -8.20 -20.70
C ALA A 637 28.94 -7.23 -21.89
N SER A 638 27.92 -6.36 -21.88
CA SER A 638 27.75 -5.35 -22.95
C SER A 638 28.93 -4.38 -23.02
N GLU A 639 29.15 -3.74 -24.18
CA GLU A 639 30.26 -2.79 -24.38
C GLU A 639 30.30 -1.69 -23.30
N GLU A 640 29.12 -1.19 -22.92
CA GLU A 640 28.98 -0.20 -21.86
C GLU A 640 29.44 -0.74 -20.50
N LEU A 641 29.05 -1.97 -20.13
CA LEU A 641 29.50 -2.60 -18.88
C LEU A 641 31.00 -2.92 -18.89
N GLN A 642 31.55 -3.33 -20.04
CA GLN A 642 33.00 -3.54 -20.20
C GLN A 642 33.78 -2.23 -20.06
N SER A 643 33.20 -1.10 -20.47
CA SER A 643 33.82 0.23 -20.32
C SER A 643 34.04 0.63 -18.86
N TRP A 644 33.35 0.01 -17.90
CA TRP A 644 33.53 0.24 -16.46
C TRP A 644 34.62 -0.64 -15.84
N GLY A 645 35.21 -1.54 -16.64
CA GLY A 645 36.25 -2.49 -16.22
C GLY A 645 35.72 -3.89 -15.93
N ALA A 646 36.63 -4.87 -15.98
CA ALA A 646 36.37 -6.21 -15.50
C ALA A 646 36.58 -6.26 -13.98
N PHE A 647 35.80 -7.08 -13.29
CA PHE A 647 35.92 -7.25 -11.85
C PHE A 647 35.74 -8.71 -11.45
N LYS A 648 36.42 -9.11 -10.37
CA LYS A 648 36.18 -10.34 -9.64
C LYS A 648 34.93 -10.16 -8.78
N GLU A 649 33.95 -11.04 -8.95
CA GLU A 649 32.77 -11.14 -8.08
C GLU A 649 33.02 -12.05 -6.87
N ASP A 650 32.29 -11.80 -5.79
CA ASP A 650 32.21 -12.67 -4.62
C ASP A 650 31.47 -13.98 -4.99
N ASP A 651 32.10 -15.13 -4.73
CA ASP A 651 31.60 -16.47 -5.05
C ASP A 651 30.82 -17.13 -3.90
N MET A 652 30.51 -16.38 -2.83
CA MET A 652 29.60 -16.81 -1.78
C MET A 652 28.28 -17.36 -2.38
N PRO A 653 27.78 -18.52 -1.91
CA PRO A 653 26.46 -19.01 -2.30
C PRO A 653 25.39 -17.95 -2.01
N ILE A 654 24.70 -17.51 -3.06
CA ILE A 654 23.82 -16.34 -2.98
C ILE A 654 22.70 -16.52 -1.95
N SER A 655 22.28 -17.77 -1.68
CA SER A 655 21.31 -18.13 -0.64
C SER A 655 21.72 -17.68 0.77
N ARG A 656 23.03 -17.60 1.06
CA ARG A 656 23.56 -17.13 2.36
C ARG A 656 23.14 -15.70 2.67
N ILE A 657 22.93 -14.86 1.67
CA ILE A 657 22.41 -13.49 1.86
C ILE A 657 21.02 -13.54 2.51
N ALA A 658 20.14 -14.42 2.04
CA ALA A 658 18.79 -14.53 2.59
C ALA A 658 18.80 -15.09 4.02
N GLU A 659 19.65 -16.07 4.30
CA GLU A 659 19.81 -16.69 5.62
C GLU A 659 20.34 -15.68 6.66
N LEU A 660 21.30 -14.84 6.28
CA LEU A 660 21.93 -13.85 7.15
C LEU A 660 21.19 -12.49 7.19
N ALA A 661 20.17 -12.29 6.34
CA ALA A 661 19.41 -11.04 6.27
C ALA A 661 18.79 -10.61 7.62
N PRO A 662 18.24 -11.51 8.47
CA PRO A 662 17.75 -11.12 9.78
C PRO A 662 18.84 -10.56 10.70
N GLN A 663 20.04 -11.16 10.72
CA GLN A 663 21.18 -10.68 11.50
C GLN A 663 21.68 -9.33 10.95
N ALA A 664 21.74 -9.19 9.63
CA ALA A 664 22.06 -7.92 8.99
C ALA A 664 21.08 -6.81 9.37
N GLN A 665 19.77 -7.10 9.43
CA GLN A 665 18.78 -6.14 9.91
C GLN A 665 19.00 -5.75 11.39
N MET A 666 19.35 -6.71 12.25
CA MET A 666 19.67 -6.40 13.65
C MET A 666 20.89 -5.49 13.79
N ILE A 667 21.93 -5.70 12.97
CA ILE A 667 23.10 -4.81 12.93
C ILE A 667 22.64 -3.39 12.51
N ILE A 668 21.89 -3.27 11.41
CA ILE A 668 21.36 -2.00 10.91
C ILE A 668 20.62 -1.24 12.01
N ASP A 669 19.72 -1.92 12.72
CA ASP A 669 18.91 -1.31 13.79
C ASP A 669 19.77 -0.87 14.99
N ARG A 670 20.82 -1.64 15.34
CA ARG A 670 21.74 -1.32 16.45
C ARG A 670 22.60 -0.09 16.16
N VAL A 671 23.12 0.02 14.93
CA VAL A 671 24.02 1.13 14.54
C VAL A 671 23.24 2.37 14.07
N GLY A 672 21.94 2.24 13.81
CA GLY A 672 21.07 3.36 13.40
C GLY A 672 21.23 3.78 11.94
N TRP A 673 21.46 2.82 11.03
CA TRP A 673 21.63 3.06 9.58
C TRP A 673 20.29 3.13 8.81
#